data_AF-A0A5C5Z1J4-F1
#
_entry.id   AF-A0A5C5Z1J4-F1
#
_cell.length_a   1.000
_cell.length_b   1.000
_cell.length_c   1.000
_cell.angle_alpha   90.00
_cell.angle_beta   90.00
_cell.angle_gamma   90.00
#
_symmetry.space_group_name_H-M   'P 1'
#
loop_
_entity.id
_entity.type
_entity.pdbx_description
1 polymer ?
#
loop_
_entity_poly.entity_id
_entity_poly.type
_entity_poly.pdbx_seq_one_letter_code
_entity_poly.pdbx_strand_id
1 'polypeptide(L)'
;MFILVGLTRSSFGADGVTSIETGYTVSKVRTALIKGNSYVVASSYEGTVFGIAYSGRVGWENKLSGYMNHDLWCEDITGDGTDEILVANADGHLYCLNSRGELQWTFKKNDAPMYAVCVLHHQAKTYVVCGGYDNHIYYLSPVGDLVKDLPSLGYSVSKPWGNDPHKPSPPKKLHVANFLRKIKNADGTESLVVHGMMNGMQDKGVLYLFEPLADKPWSTIPLESKSPMGELRVCEVEGKSEILMGASSMIHDASVAVIDAKAGDQRIFGISSLGRKLDSFGYRVAQPEVISSAQQTQYFVLFGSRILLLPTDLDKGKTEVLVCRYSFNDMWKDPLTHRIVFASAQSGGSCIHILDPNHPDWKTEYENLSPPGKIATILENTAMVREQLKTFKRPAWERDPLPVYLMSENRKTVEALVEELRSSYGSPVFLNGFHMGTAEDWDRSAIESEKYRDRRDRRRKYSLTQDQALEQIVSHYDDGPGDDGPGDDGPGIAYWAGHGNDPYMFSLDTTKKVIAAANGKKTVLIYPELEDHSPEFEYVMDDLIYPLADAAKGKNANIFVRTKHVFWQGNVYLPAWKHLLSGEYADVFVPSMEETTDKSMELSLAARLGIWTSGAVNSWGGRCARDNASYDRARQHSHQMLPNHFLRMMVYDISHGTQYLDNFSVDQQYMSLLWELIAKGALYVPKREEIVSFSPVHISMKKPDETYIERGSNTKWCTFFDQDFEDKNPMVFGRLNGSWPGAPNTPWDFSRYAAGVKDRRLNFLPPYDRGLVLITPPQQGVFADSDAPRGQLKDHLHPLYKNILKEFITDGRQYFSPNGKKHYAANAVYQTVESEIRNRSKLLPLTVTGDVAWVVAQSSPTHLRLTLVDSGYINPSGKTASVSFHSVKPMKMTDVVSGASIDISDPSSVNVDVPCGLFRFVDVELVESL
;
A
#
# COMPACT_ATOMS: atom_id res chain seq x y z
N MET A 1 -2.39 -5.21 -41.74
CA MET A 1 -1.75 -4.17 -42.58
C MET A 1 -2.44 -2.84 -42.33
N PHE A 2 -1.99 -2.08 -41.32
CA PHE A 2 -2.31 -0.66 -41.14
C PHE A 2 -0.99 0.03 -40.84
N ILE A 3 -0.48 0.71 -41.86
CA ILE A 3 0.81 1.38 -41.82
C ILE A 3 0.64 2.66 -40.99
N LEU A 4 1.54 2.87 -40.04
CA LEU A 4 1.78 4.10 -39.27
C LEU A 4 2.28 5.28 -40.14
N VAL A 5 1.86 5.35 -41.42
CA VAL A 5 2.30 6.37 -42.41
C VAL A 5 1.43 7.64 -42.37
N GLY A 6 0.52 7.74 -41.41
CA GLY A 6 -0.24 8.95 -41.12
C GLY A 6 0.32 9.79 -39.96
N LEU A 7 1.63 9.99 -39.87
CA LEU A 7 2.25 10.98 -38.97
C LEU A 7 2.39 12.32 -39.70
N THR A 8 1.30 12.85 -40.24
CA THR A 8 1.24 14.26 -40.65
C THR A 8 1.12 15.10 -39.40
N ARG A 9 1.98 16.12 -39.24
CA ARG A 9 1.95 17.17 -38.21
C ARG A 9 0.51 17.54 -37.85
N SER A 10 -0.05 16.93 -36.80
CA SER A 10 -1.21 17.52 -36.14
C SER A 10 -0.68 18.73 -35.38
N SER A 11 -1.30 19.89 -35.59
CA SER A 11 -1.08 21.08 -34.79
C SER A 11 -1.51 20.83 -33.33
N PHE A 12 -0.67 20.14 -32.57
CA PHE A 12 -0.61 20.33 -31.12
C PHE A 12 0.09 21.67 -30.93
N GLY A 13 -0.70 22.72 -30.65
CA GLY A 13 -0.17 24.09 -30.59
C GLY A 13 -1.18 25.17 -30.23
N ALA A 14 -2.23 24.85 -29.47
CA ALA A 14 -3.09 25.87 -28.84
C ALA A 14 -2.86 25.96 -27.33
N ASP A 15 -2.59 24.82 -26.68
CA ASP A 15 -2.49 24.70 -25.22
C ASP A 15 -1.06 24.31 -24.82
N GLY A 16 -0.59 24.83 -23.69
CA GLY A 16 0.70 24.48 -23.07
C GLY A 16 0.69 23.13 -22.33
N VAL A 17 -0.48 22.60 -21.97
CA VAL A 17 -0.68 21.28 -21.35
C VAL A 17 -1.87 20.57 -21.99
N THR A 18 -1.65 19.37 -22.54
CA THR A 18 -2.73 18.53 -23.08
C THR A 18 -2.83 17.19 -22.36
N SER A 19 -4.05 16.75 -22.06
CA SER A 19 -4.30 15.42 -21.46
C SER A 19 -4.79 14.44 -22.51
N ILE A 20 -4.23 13.23 -22.53
CA ILE A 20 -4.64 12.13 -23.41
C ILE A 20 -5.20 11.02 -22.52
N GLU A 21 -6.49 10.73 -22.66
CA GLU A 21 -7.15 9.61 -21.97
C GLU A 21 -6.71 8.27 -22.58
N THR A 22 -6.29 7.33 -21.73
CA THR A 22 -5.71 6.04 -22.17
C THR A 22 -6.50 4.80 -21.75
N GLY A 23 -7.49 4.95 -20.85
CA GLY A 23 -8.18 3.85 -20.17
C GLY A 23 -7.40 3.24 -19.00
N TYR A 24 -6.07 3.41 -18.99
CA TYR A 24 -5.17 2.79 -18.02
C TYR A 24 -4.64 3.78 -17.01
N THR A 25 -4.47 3.35 -15.75
CA THR A 25 -3.63 4.09 -14.80
C THR A 25 -2.17 3.87 -15.15
N VAL A 26 -1.57 4.86 -15.80
CA VAL A 26 -0.18 4.82 -16.27
C VAL A 26 0.76 5.09 -15.11
N SER A 27 1.70 4.16 -14.89
CA SER A 27 2.70 4.24 -13.83
C SER A 27 4.05 4.73 -14.32
N LYS A 28 4.37 4.55 -15.61
CA LYS A 28 5.65 4.92 -16.23
C LYS A 28 5.46 5.39 -17.66
N VAL A 29 6.30 6.33 -18.08
CA VAL A 29 6.30 6.87 -19.45
C VAL A 29 7.73 7.01 -19.99
N ARG A 30 7.92 6.69 -21.27
CA ARG A 30 9.14 6.94 -22.05
C ARG A 30 8.74 7.44 -23.44
N THR A 31 9.72 7.77 -24.26
CA THR A 31 9.53 8.04 -25.69
C THR A 31 10.40 7.12 -26.51
N ALA A 32 9.91 6.71 -27.67
CA ALA A 32 10.62 5.90 -28.64
C ALA A 32 10.58 6.55 -30.02
N LEU A 33 11.57 6.26 -30.86
CA LEU A 33 11.71 6.77 -32.21
C LEU A 33 11.34 5.70 -33.25
N ILE A 34 10.67 6.13 -34.31
CA ILE A 34 10.51 5.37 -35.56
C ILE A 34 10.99 6.24 -36.70
N LYS A 35 12.19 5.94 -37.23
CA LYS A 35 12.80 6.67 -38.35
C LYS A 35 12.79 8.19 -38.13
N GLY A 36 13.21 8.60 -36.93
CA GLY A 36 13.29 10.01 -36.53
C GLY A 36 11.97 10.67 -36.10
N ASN A 37 10.87 9.91 -35.94
CA ASN A 37 9.62 10.43 -35.38
C ASN A 37 9.40 9.88 -33.96
N SER A 38 9.10 10.75 -33.01
CA SER A 38 8.87 10.39 -31.60
C SER A 38 7.41 10.00 -31.33
N TYR A 39 7.21 9.02 -30.46
CA TYR A 39 5.92 8.66 -29.85
C TYR A 39 6.11 8.26 -28.38
N VAL A 40 5.04 8.30 -27.60
CA VAL A 40 5.05 7.95 -26.17
C VAL A 40 4.89 6.45 -26.02
N VAL A 41 5.71 5.84 -25.16
CA VAL A 41 5.55 4.47 -24.66
C VAL A 41 5.12 4.57 -23.21
N ALA A 42 3.97 3.99 -22.87
CA ALA A 42 3.40 4.00 -21.53
C ALA A 42 3.33 2.59 -20.95
N SER A 43 3.53 2.44 -19.64
CA SER A 43 3.22 1.22 -18.89
C SER A 43 2.12 1.49 -17.87
N SER A 44 1.08 0.65 -17.88
CA SER A 44 -0.01 0.68 -16.92
C SER A 44 0.41 0.14 -15.55
N TYR A 45 -0.50 0.25 -14.58
CA TYR A 45 -0.37 -0.37 -13.25
C TYR A 45 -0.33 -1.89 -13.35
N GLU A 46 -1.12 -2.51 -14.23
CA GLU A 46 -1.18 -3.96 -14.45
C GLU A 46 0.04 -4.53 -15.16
N GLY A 47 0.87 -3.68 -15.80
CA GLY A 47 2.03 -4.12 -16.58
C GLY A 47 1.81 -4.12 -18.09
N THR A 48 0.65 -3.68 -18.57
CA THR A 48 0.39 -3.47 -20.00
C THR A 48 1.26 -2.34 -20.52
N VAL A 49 1.98 -2.58 -21.62
CA VAL A 49 2.78 -1.58 -22.31
C VAL A 49 2.10 -1.21 -23.63
N PHE A 50 2.06 0.08 -23.97
CA PHE A 50 1.39 0.55 -25.16
C PHE A 50 2.05 1.80 -25.75
N GLY A 51 1.97 1.93 -27.08
CA GLY A 51 2.49 3.06 -27.83
C GLY A 51 1.38 4.04 -28.19
N ILE A 52 1.61 5.35 -27.96
CA ILE A 52 0.65 6.41 -28.21
C ILE A 52 1.33 7.53 -29.02
N ALA A 53 0.72 7.93 -30.12
CA ALA A 53 1.14 9.13 -30.82
C ALA A 53 0.76 10.39 -30.01
N TYR A 54 1.50 11.49 -30.19
CA TYR A 54 1.14 12.79 -29.58
C TYR A 54 -0.28 13.24 -29.93
N SER A 55 -0.86 12.77 -31.04
CA SER A 55 -2.27 12.96 -31.40
C SER A 55 -3.30 12.32 -30.46
N GLY A 56 -2.86 11.49 -29.51
CA GLY A 56 -3.72 10.67 -28.64
C GLY A 56 -4.10 9.31 -29.21
N ARG A 57 -3.75 9.01 -30.47
CA ARG A 57 -4.03 7.71 -31.08
C ARG A 57 -3.11 6.62 -30.51
N VAL A 58 -3.70 5.59 -29.91
CA VAL A 58 -2.99 4.35 -29.52
C VAL A 58 -2.61 3.58 -30.80
N GLY A 59 -1.31 3.30 -30.95
CA GLY A 59 -0.74 2.57 -32.08
C GLY A 59 -0.72 1.05 -31.86
N TRP A 60 -0.43 0.62 -30.63
CA TRP A 60 -0.35 -0.80 -30.24
C TRP A 60 -0.46 -0.95 -28.72
N GLU A 61 -0.78 -2.16 -28.27
CA GLU A 61 -0.84 -2.57 -26.85
C GLU A 61 -0.28 -4.00 -26.70
N ASN A 62 0.46 -4.25 -25.63
CA ASN A 62 0.93 -5.58 -25.22
C ASN A 62 0.79 -5.74 -23.70
N LYS A 63 0.03 -6.77 -23.26
CA LYS A 63 -0.23 -7.05 -21.84
C LYS A 63 0.98 -7.61 -21.08
N LEU A 64 2.01 -8.08 -21.80
CA LEU A 64 3.15 -8.81 -21.25
C LEU A 64 2.68 -9.95 -20.31
N SER A 65 3.25 -10.04 -19.12
CA SER A 65 2.93 -11.06 -18.12
C SER A 65 1.70 -10.75 -17.27
N GLY A 66 1.15 -9.53 -17.34
CA GLY A 66 0.11 -9.06 -16.43
C GLY A 66 0.60 -8.75 -15.00
N TYR A 67 1.92 -8.56 -14.84
CA TYR A 67 2.56 -8.10 -13.61
C TYR A 67 3.28 -6.77 -13.85
N MET A 68 3.48 -6.00 -12.78
CA MET A 68 4.03 -4.64 -12.89
C MET A 68 5.41 -4.58 -13.55
N ASN A 69 5.67 -3.47 -14.24
CA ASN A 69 6.98 -3.15 -14.80
C ASN A 69 7.75 -2.19 -13.87
N HIS A 70 8.99 -2.53 -13.55
CA HIS A 70 9.88 -1.77 -12.66
C HIS A 70 10.70 -0.71 -13.39
N ASP A 71 11.07 -0.94 -14.64
CA ASP A 71 11.69 0.06 -15.51
C ASP A 71 11.30 -0.15 -16.98
N LEU A 72 11.40 0.94 -17.74
CA LEU A 72 11.14 1.02 -19.18
C LEU A 72 12.31 1.76 -19.81
N TRP A 73 12.88 1.19 -20.87
CA TRP A 73 13.91 1.84 -21.68
C TRP A 73 13.58 1.70 -23.16
N CYS A 74 13.82 2.73 -23.94
CA CYS A 74 13.58 2.74 -25.38
C CYS A 74 14.85 3.21 -26.07
N GLU A 75 15.42 2.38 -26.92
CA GLU A 75 16.63 2.69 -27.68
C GLU A 75 16.79 1.73 -28.86
N ASP A 76 17.32 2.21 -29.97
CA ASP A 76 17.69 1.41 -31.13
C ASP A 76 18.86 0.47 -30.79
N ILE A 77 18.56 -0.82 -30.64
CA ILE A 77 19.57 -1.84 -30.35
C ILE A 77 20.03 -2.58 -31.61
N THR A 78 19.38 -2.35 -32.75
CA THR A 78 19.65 -3.04 -34.03
C THR A 78 20.39 -2.17 -35.04
N GLY A 79 20.42 -0.85 -34.83
CA GLY A 79 21.01 0.15 -35.71
C GLY A 79 20.14 0.49 -36.92
N ASP A 80 18.83 0.22 -36.89
CA ASP A 80 17.91 0.43 -38.03
C ASP A 80 17.21 1.81 -38.03
N GLY A 81 17.46 2.63 -37.01
CA GLY A 81 16.85 3.94 -36.80
C GLY A 81 15.47 3.87 -36.14
N THR A 82 15.12 2.74 -35.53
CA THR A 82 13.89 2.48 -34.80
C THR A 82 14.22 1.95 -33.41
N ASP A 83 13.57 2.49 -32.38
CA ASP A 83 13.83 2.03 -31.02
C ASP A 83 13.09 0.73 -30.71
N GLU A 84 13.80 -0.19 -30.07
CA GLU A 84 13.21 -1.30 -29.32
C GLU A 84 12.77 -0.83 -27.93
N ILE A 85 11.79 -1.54 -27.36
CA ILE A 85 11.22 -1.25 -26.04
C ILE A 85 11.61 -2.37 -25.09
N LEU A 86 12.46 -2.03 -24.13
CA LEU A 86 12.97 -2.91 -23.08
C LEU A 86 12.17 -2.71 -21.80
N VAL A 87 11.73 -3.81 -21.19
CA VAL A 87 10.80 -3.78 -20.05
C VAL A 87 11.30 -4.72 -18.95
N ALA A 88 11.74 -4.14 -17.83
CA ALA A 88 12.13 -4.88 -16.63
C ALA A 88 10.87 -5.19 -15.80
N ASN A 89 10.53 -6.47 -15.64
CA ASN A 89 9.27 -6.91 -15.04
C ASN A 89 9.45 -7.56 -13.66
N ALA A 90 8.44 -7.41 -12.81
CA ALA A 90 8.42 -8.00 -11.47
C ALA A 90 8.41 -9.54 -11.45
N ASP A 91 8.09 -10.19 -12.56
CA ASP A 91 8.13 -11.65 -12.72
C ASP A 91 9.54 -12.22 -12.99
N GLY A 92 10.56 -11.36 -12.98
CA GLY A 92 11.98 -11.71 -13.18
C GLY A 92 12.44 -11.67 -14.63
N HIS A 93 11.56 -11.37 -15.59
CA HIS A 93 11.95 -11.21 -16.99
C HIS A 93 12.43 -9.79 -17.30
N LEU A 94 13.36 -9.73 -18.25
CA LEU A 94 13.48 -8.62 -19.19
C LEU A 94 12.78 -8.99 -20.49
N TYR A 95 11.86 -8.15 -20.95
CA TYR A 95 11.20 -8.28 -22.26
C TYR A 95 11.78 -7.27 -23.25
N CYS A 96 11.91 -7.67 -24.52
CA CYS A 96 12.20 -6.76 -25.63
C CYS A 96 11.05 -6.80 -26.65
N LEU A 97 10.43 -5.65 -26.89
CA LEU A 97 9.40 -5.46 -27.91
C LEU A 97 9.97 -4.64 -29.06
N ASN A 98 9.49 -4.87 -30.27
CA ASN A 98 9.75 -3.96 -31.38
C ASN A 98 8.86 -2.70 -31.30
N SER A 99 9.05 -1.76 -32.21
CA SER A 99 8.24 -0.52 -32.31
C SER A 99 6.74 -0.69 -32.55
N ARG A 100 6.28 -1.92 -32.82
CA ARG A 100 4.86 -2.29 -32.94
C ARG A 100 4.32 -2.98 -31.69
N GLY A 101 5.12 -3.07 -30.63
CA GLY A 101 4.78 -3.77 -29.40
C GLY A 101 4.86 -5.29 -29.49
N GLU A 102 5.40 -5.85 -30.58
CA GLU A 102 5.51 -7.30 -30.75
C GLU A 102 6.77 -7.82 -30.04
N LEU A 103 6.61 -8.88 -29.24
CA LEU A 103 7.70 -9.51 -28.50
C LEU A 103 8.77 -10.08 -29.45
N GLN A 104 10.01 -9.65 -29.28
CA GLN A 104 11.18 -10.14 -30.03
C GLN A 104 11.90 -11.25 -29.26
N TRP A 105 12.22 -11.00 -27.99
CA TRP A 105 12.91 -11.95 -27.12
C TRP A 105 12.66 -11.65 -25.64
N THR A 106 12.99 -12.61 -24.79
CA THR A 106 12.96 -12.48 -23.33
C THR A 106 14.23 -13.03 -22.70
N PHE A 107 14.55 -12.52 -21.51
CA PHE A 107 15.63 -13.04 -20.68
C PHE A 107 15.16 -13.18 -19.22
N LYS A 108 15.42 -14.32 -18.59
CA LYS A 108 15.12 -14.57 -17.17
C LYS A 108 16.11 -15.57 -16.59
N LYS A 109 16.72 -15.22 -15.45
CA LYS A 109 17.61 -16.14 -14.70
C LYS A 109 16.93 -16.85 -13.55
N ASN A 110 16.04 -16.16 -12.87
CA ASN A 110 15.34 -16.63 -11.69
C ASN A 110 14.04 -15.81 -11.53
N ASP A 111 13.29 -16.09 -10.47
CA ASP A 111 12.02 -15.41 -10.17
C ASP A 111 12.18 -14.07 -9.45
N ALA A 112 13.39 -13.67 -9.04
CA ALA A 112 13.59 -12.38 -8.37
C ALA A 112 13.23 -11.24 -9.33
N PRO A 113 12.55 -10.17 -8.85
CA PRO A 113 12.15 -9.07 -9.72
C PRO A 113 13.30 -8.45 -10.50
N MET A 114 13.13 -8.33 -11.82
CA MET A 114 14.01 -7.53 -12.69
C MET A 114 13.66 -6.06 -12.51
N TYR A 115 14.64 -5.21 -12.24
CA TYR A 115 14.37 -3.90 -11.65
C TYR A 115 14.86 -2.70 -12.44
N ALA A 116 15.97 -2.84 -13.16
CA ALA A 116 16.56 -1.77 -13.94
C ALA A 116 17.06 -2.29 -15.29
N VAL A 117 17.01 -1.42 -16.31
CA VAL A 117 17.55 -1.70 -17.63
C VAL A 117 18.09 -0.43 -18.29
N CYS A 118 19.17 -0.57 -19.06
CA CYS A 118 19.65 0.43 -20.02
C CYS A 118 20.34 -0.25 -21.21
N VAL A 119 20.81 0.55 -22.17
CA VAL A 119 21.61 0.10 -23.31
C VAL A 119 22.99 0.75 -23.24
N LEU A 120 24.03 0.07 -23.74
CA LEU A 120 25.40 0.58 -23.86
C LEU A 120 26.00 0.22 -25.22
N HIS A 121 26.82 1.13 -25.75
CA HIS A 121 27.59 0.94 -26.97
C HIS A 121 29.08 0.88 -26.65
N HIS A 122 29.73 -0.21 -27.04
CA HIS A 122 31.16 -0.41 -26.83
C HIS A 122 31.80 -1.14 -28.00
N GLN A 123 32.87 -0.55 -28.57
CA GLN A 123 33.61 -1.13 -29.70
C GLN A 123 32.70 -1.53 -30.88
N ALA A 124 31.80 -0.62 -31.29
CA ALA A 124 30.80 -0.82 -32.35
C ALA A 124 29.79 -1.97 -32.10
N LYS A 125 29.66 -2.45 -30.85
CA LYS A 125 28.64 -3.41 -30.43
C LYS A 125 27.69 -2.77 -29.43
N THR A 126 26.43 -3.15 -29.52
CA THR A 126 25.38 -2.77 -28.57
C THR A 126 25.20 -3.87 -27.53
N TYR A 127 25.00 -3.48 -26.28
CA TYR A 127 24.68 -4.36 -25.16
C TYR A 127 23.46 -3.84 -24.43
N VAL A 128 22.52 -4.75 -24.14
CA VAL A 128 21.44 -4.46 -23.20
C VAL A 128 21.92 -4.85 -21.80
N VAL A 129 21.83 -3.94 -20.84
CA VAL A 129 22.28 -4.18 -19.46
C VAL A 129 21.08 -4.14 -18.54
N CYS A 130 20.86 -5.20 -17.76
CA CYS A 130 19.76 -5.30 -16.81
C CYS A 130 20.21 -5.85 -15.46
N GLY A 131 19.43 -5.61 -14.41
CA GLY A 131 19.73 -6.10 -13.07
C GLY A 131 18.53 -5.99 -12.14
N GLY A 132 18.54 -6.78 -11.07
CA GLY A 132 17.36 -6.95 -10.22
C GLY A 132 17.67 -7.24 -8.76
N TYR A 133 16.65 -7.79 -8.10
CA TYR A 133 16.68 -8.17 -6.69
C TYR A 133 17.47 -9.45 -6.41
N ASP A 134 17.96 -10.13 -7.45
CA ASP A 134 18.92 -11.23 -7.32
C ASP A 134 20.35 -10.77 -7.01
N ASN A 135 20.59 -9.45 -6.98
CA ASN A 135 21.88 -8.81 -6.68
C ASN A 135 22.94 -8.95 -7.80
N HIS A 136 22.49 -9.27 -9.02
CA HIS A 136 23.32 -9.42 -10.21
C HIS A 136 22.99 -8.35 -11.26
N ILE A 137 23.98 -8.10 -12.13
CA ILE A 137 23.84 -7.31 -13.36
C ILE A 137 24.21 -8.21 -14.53
N TYR A 138 23.43 -8.18 -15.60
CA TYR A 138 23.61 -8.98 -16.79
C TYR A 138 23.84 -8.07 -18.00
N TYR A 139 24.85 -8.41 -18.80
CA TYR A 139 25.02 -7.86 -20.15
C TYR A 139 24.48 -8.88 -21.14
N LEU A 140 23.59 -8.43 -22.01
CA LEU A 140 22.96 -9.21 -23.06
C LEU A 140 23.35 -8.65 -24.42
N SER A 141 23.37 -9.52 -25.43
CA SER A 141 23.44 -9.12 -26.83
C SER A 141 22.12 -8.47 -27.28
N PRO A 142 22.08 -7.82 -28.46
CA PRO A 142 20.84 -7.25 -29.00
C PRO A 142 19.72 -8.28 -29.27
N VAL A 143 20.04 -9.57 -29.26
CA VAL A 143 19.08 -10.68 -29.44
C VAL A 143 18.76 -11.41 -28.13
N GLY A 144 19.21 -10.89 -26.98
CA GLY A 144 18.87 -11.40 -25.65
C GLY A 144 19.80 -12.48 -25.09
N ASP A 145 20.86 -12.87 -25.81
CA ASP A 145 21.83 -13.85 -25.32
C ASP A 145 22.69 -13.27 -24.20
N LEU A 146 22.90 -14.04 -23.13
CA LEU A 146 23.79 -13.65 -22.03
C LEU A 146 25.24 -13.54 -22.51
N VAL A 147 25.82 -12.35 -22.39
CA VAL A 147 27.24 -12.07 -22.66
C VAL A 147 28.05 -12.11 -21.36
N LYS A 148 27.55 -11.51 -20.29
CA LYS A 148 28.25 -11.43 -19.01
C LYS A 148 27.28 -11.41 -17.83
N ASP A 149 27.65 -12.13 -16.77
CA ASP A 149 27.05 -12.05 -15.44
C ASP A 149 28.03 -11.34 -14.50
N LEU A 150 27.55 -10.29 -13.83
CA LEU A 150 28.32 -9.44 -12.93
C LEU A 150 27.65 -9.39 -11.53
N PRO A 151 28.08 -10.25 -10.59
CA PRO A 151 27.55 -10.26 -9.23
C PRO A 151 28.06 -9.07 -8.42
N SER A 152 27.16 -8.40 -7.67
CA SER A 152 27.53 -7.27 -6.80
C SER A 152 28.58 -7.61 -5.75
N LEU A 153 28.60 -8.87 -5.28
CA LEU A 153 29.57 -9.40 -4.31
C LEU A 153 31.04 -9.16 -4.72
N GLY A 154 31.32 -9.15 -6.02
CA GLY A 154 32.67 -9.02 -6.57
C GLY A 154 33.30 -7.62 -6.44
N TYR A 155 32.48 -6.57 -6.31
CA TYR A 155 32.96 -5.18 -6.31
C TYR A 155 32.32 -4.26 -5.27
N SER A 156 31.14 -4.59 -4.75
CA SER A 156 30.38 -3.69 -3.90
C SER A 156 31.08 -3.39 -2.56
N VAL A 157 30.95 -2.15 -2.11
CA VAL A 157 31.41 -1.69 -0.80
C VAL A 157 30.30 -1.61 0.24
N SER A 158 29.06 -1.96 -0.15
CA SER A 158 27.85 -1.88 0.66
C SER A 158 27.95 -2.73 1.93
N LYS A 159 27.54 -2.16 3.07
CA LYS A 159 27.48 -2.84 4.36
C LYS A 159 26.14 -2.58 5.05
N PRO A 160 25.43 -3.63 5.51
CA PRO A 160 24.25 -3.46 6.33
C PRO A 160 24.60 -2.84 7.69
N TRP A 161 23.57 -2.31 8.34
CA TRP A 161 23.64 -1.68 9.66
C TRP A 161 22.57 -2.24 10.59
N GLY A 162 22.60 -1.80 11.85
CA GLY A 162 21.74 -2.33 12.90
C GLY A 162 22.37 -3.53 13.60
N ASN A 163 21.93 -3.78 14.83
CA ASN A 163 22.47 -4.78 15.73
C ASN A 163 21.35 -5.53 16.47
N ASP A 164 20.17 -5.64 15.86
CA ASP A 164 19.06 -6.43 16.42
C ASP A 164 19.45 -7.91 16.42
N PRO A 165 19.69 -8.53 17.59
CA PRO A 165 20.14 -9.92 17.64
C PRO A 165 19.04 -10.92 17.27
N HIS A 166 17.78 -10.47 17.17
CA HIS A 166 16.63 -11.32 16.85
C HIS A 166 16.18 -11.22 15.39
N LYS A 167 16.83 -10.37 14.57
CA LYS A 167 16.56 -10.28 13.13
C LYS A 167 17.81 -10.58 12.32
N PRO A 168 17.74 -11.47 11.31
CA PRO A 168 18.89 -11.74 10.46
C PRO A 168 19.34 -10.48 9.73
N SER A 169 20.65 -10.22 9.74
CA SER A 169 21.27 -9.17 8.93
C SER A 169 21.50 -9.70 7.50
N PRO A 170 21.24 -8.90 6.45
CA PRO A 170 21.52 -9.36 5.08
C PRO A 170 23.03 -9.49 4.84
N PRO A 171 23.48 -10.21 3.80
CA PRO A 171 24.89 -10.37 3.51
C PRO A 171 25.58 -9.03 3.19
N LYS A 172 26.85 -8.90 3.60
CA LYS A 172 27.70 -7.75 3.25
C LYS A 172 28.04 -7.78 1.75
N LYS A 173 28.32 -6.61 1.16
CA LYS A 173 28.72 -6.43 -0.25
C LYS A 173 27.67 -6.87 -1.27
N LEU A 174 26.41 -7.02 -0.88
CA LEU A 174 25.32 -7.19 -1.83
C LEU A 174 24.60 -5.86 -2.03
N HIS A 175 24.13 -5.63 -3.26
CA HIS A 175 23.17 -4.59 -3.55
C HIS A 175 22.24 -5.02 -4.69
N VAL A 176 21.02 -4.49 -4.67
CA VAL A 176 20.10 -4.49 -5.81
C VAL A 176 20.57 -3.42 -6.80
N ALA A 177 20.50 -3.70 -8.10
CA ALA A 177 20.71 -2.68 -9.13
C ALA A 177 19.47 -1.75 -9.19
N ASN A 178 19.45 -0.68 -8.38
CA ASN A 178 18.32 0.25 -8.29
C ASN A 178 18.12 1.01 -9.60
N PHE A 179 19.21 1.56 -10.14
CA PHE A 179 19.21 2.21 -11.45
C PHE A 179 20.43 1.78 -12.26
N LEU A 180 20.21 1.62 -13.55
CA LEU A 180 21.25 1.44 -14.56
C LEU A 180 21.05 2.53 -15.60
N ARG A 181 22.08 3.35 -15.83
CA ARG A 181 22.07 4.39 -16.87
C ARG A 181 23.41 4.41 -17.58
N LYS A 182 23.41 4.93 -18.80
CA LYS A 182 24.62 5.23 -19.54
C LYS A 182 25.02 6.68 -19.37
N ILE A 183 26.32 6.94 -19.39
CA ILE A 183 26.88 8.27 -19.54
C ILE A 183 27.81 8.31 -20.73
N LYS A 184 27.75 9.39 -21.50
CA LYS A 184 28.66 9.64 -22.61
C LYS A 184 29.86 10.43 -22.11
N ASN A 185 31.05 9.88 -22.31
CA ASN A 185 32.31 10.52 -21.97
C ASN A 185 32.68 11.58 -23.04
N ALA A 186 33.56 12.50 -22.69
CA ALA A 186 33.98 13.59 -23.58
C ALA A 186 34.66 13.10 -24.88
N ASP A 187 35.23 11.89 -24.89
CA ASP A 187 35.82 11.24 -26.07
C ASP A 187 34.78 10.49 -26.92
N GLY A 188 33.50 10.54 -26.54
CA GLY A 188 32.40 9.87 -27.22
C GLY A 188 32.17 8.42 -26.80
N THR A 189 33.01 7.84 -25.95
CA THR A 189 32.78 6.51 -25.38
C THR A 189 31.66 6.52 -24.35
N GLU A 190 31.07 5.36 -24.05
CA GLU A 190 30.02 5.24 -23.04
C GLU A 190 30.54 4.49 -21.80
N SER A 191 30.09 4.91 -20.62
CA SER A 191 30.30 4.22 -19.34
C SER A 191 28.96 3.81 -18.73
N LEU A 192 28.96 2.71 -17.96
CA LEU A 192 27.80 2.31 -17.17
C LEU A 192 27.81 3.00 -15.81
N VAL A 193 26.68 3.59 -15.44
CA VAL A 193 26.38 4.09 -14.09
C VAL A 193 25.45 3.09 -13.40
N VAL A 194 25.91 2.51 -12.31
CA VAL A 194 25.13 1.61 -11.45
C VAL A 194 24.83 2.32 -10.13
N HIS A 195 23.56 2.52 -9.80
CA HIS A 195 23.17 2.86 -8.43
C HIS A 195 22.78 1.58 -7.70
N GLY A 196 23.59 1.21 -6.70
CA GLY A 196 23.34 0.05 -5.85
C GLY A 196 22.66 0.44 -4.55
N MET A 197 21.59 -0.26 -4.17
CA MET A 197 20.92 -0.10 -2.87
C MET A 197 20.77 -1.44 -2.14
N MET A 198 20.74 -1.43 -0.80
CA MET A 198 20.48 -2.62 0.01
C MET A 198 19.20 -2.52 0.86
N ASN A 199 18.67 -1.32 1.08
CA ASN A 199 17.45 -1.08 1.85
C ASN A 199 16.55 -0.11 1.11
N GLY A 200 15.28 -0.48 0.94
CA GLY A 200 14.33 0.31 0.15
C GLY A 200 13.98 1.66 0.77
N MET A 201 14.19 1.89 2.06
CA MET A 201 13.72 3.11 2.75
C MET A 201 14.81 3.99 3.33
N GLN A 202 15.95 3.41 3.69
CA GLN A 202 16.95 4.06 4.54
C GLN A 202 18.35 4.02 3.94
N ASP A 203 18.55 3.29 2.85
CA ASP A 203 19.82 3.31 2.14
C ASP A 203 19.83 4.42 1.10
N LYS A 204 20.85 5.27 1.15
CA LYS A 204 21.13 6.23 0.07
C LYS A 204 21.68 5.49 -1.15
N GLY A 205 22.41 4.40 -0.92
CA GLY A 205 23.10 3.62 -1.93
C GLY A 205 24.45 4.21 -2.32
N VAL A 206 25.07 3.58 -3.31
CA VAL A 206 26.41 3.92 -3.83
C VAL A 206 26.35 3.92 -5.36
N LEU A 207 27.01 4.88 -5.99
CA LEU A 207 27.24 4.87 -7.43
C LEU A 207 28.53 4.13 -7.76
N TYR A 208 28.46 3.23 -8.75
CA TYR A 208 29.60 2.52 -9.30
C TYR A 208 29.67 2.81 -10.79
N LEU A 209 30.80 3.35 -11.26
CA LEU A 209 31.02 3.67 -12.66
C LEU A 209 31.93 2.63 -13.30
N PHE A 210 31.47 1.99 -14.37
CA PHE A 210 32.19 0.94 -15.07
C PHE A 210 32.54 1.35 -16.49
N GLU A 211 33.73 0.94 -16.92
CA GLU A 211 33.95 0.72 -18.35
C GLU A 211 33.06 -0.45 -18.79
N PRO A 212 32.49 -0.42 -20.01
CA PRO A 212 31.65 -1.52 -20.48
C PRO A 212 32.36 -2.87 -20.35
N LEU A 213 31.65 -3.88 -19.83
CA LEU A 213 32.16 -5.24 -19.57
C LEU A 213 33.29 -5.37 -18.53
N ALA A 214 33.67 -4.33 -17.81
CA ALA A 214 34.64 -4.44 -16.71
C ALA A 214 34.08 -5.23 -15.51
N ASP A 215 34.94 -5.94 -14.77
CA ASP A 215 34.55 -6.66 -13.53
C ASP A 215 34.50 -5.75 -12.31
N LYS A 216 35.16 -4.60 -12.38
CA LYS A 216 35.25 -3.63 -11.30
C LYS A 216 34.99 -2.22 -11.81
N PRO A 217 34.36 -1.37 -10.99
CA PRO A 217 34.17 0.01 -11.35
C PRO A 217 35.52 0.75 -11.27
N TRP A 218 35.74 1.69 -12.19
CA TRP A 218 36.89 2.61 -12.12
C TRP A 218 36.64 3.74 -11.10
N SER A 219 35.38 4.00 -10.74
CA SER A 219 35.01 4.95 -9.68
C SER A 219 33.84 4.44 -8.83
N THR A 220 33.93 4.67 -7.53
CA THR A 220 32.89 4.34 -6.54
C THR A 220 32.60 5.58 -5.73
N ILE A 221 31.36 6.07 -5.78
CA ILE A 221 30.94 7.33 -5.18
C ILE A 221 29.82 7.06 -4.18
N PRO A 222 30.11 7.06 -2.86
CA PRO A 222 29.09 7.06 -1.82
C PRO A 222 28.24 8.33 -1.90
N LEU A 223 26.92 8.20 -1.77
CA LEU A 223 26.02 9.35 -1.89
C LEU A 223 25.93 10.16 -0.58
N GLU A 224 26.02 11.48 -0.71
CA GLU A 224 25.88 12.43 0.40
C GLU A 224 24.42 12.87 0.63
N SER A 225 23.56 12.70 -0.39
CA SER A 225 22.14 13.07 -0.42
C SER A 225 21.28 12.38 0.64
N LYS A 226 19.99 12.71 0.72
CA LYS A 226 19.06 12.05 1.67
C LYS A 226 18.52 10.73 1.10
N SER A 227 18.24 9.73 1.93
CA SER A 227 17.76 8.41 1.48
C SER A 227 16.23 8.30 1.38
N PRO A 228 15.72 7.28 0.67
CA PRO A 228 16.37 6.50 -0.38
C PRO A 228 16.35 7.26 -1.71
N MET A 229 17.09 6.79 -2.72
CA MET A 229 17.03 7.36 -4.08
C MET A 229 15.94 6.68 -4.91
N GLY A 230 15.02 7.48 -5.44
CA GLY A 230 13.90 7.01 -6.27
C GLY A 230 13.91 7.48 -7.71
N GLU A 231 14.90 8.27 -8.12
CA GLU A 231 15.12 8.66 -9.52
C GLU A 231 16.63 8.81 -9.80
N LEU A 232 17.04 8.44 -11.02
CA LEU A 232 18.37 8.69 -11.56
C LEU A 232 18.29 8.97 -13.06
N ARG A 233 18.80 10.14 -13.46
CA ARG A 233 18.97 10.54 -14.86
C ARG A 233 20.39 10.99 -15.13
N VAL A 234 20.80 10.90 -16.39
CA VAL A 234 22.04 11.48 -16.88
C VAL A 234 21.65 12.52 -17.92
N CYS A 235 22.06 13.76 -17.69
CA CYS A 235 21.67 14.91 -18.51
C CYS A 235 22.91 15.73 -18.88
N GLU A 236 22.88 16.42 -20.01
CA GLU A 236 23.86 17.47 -20.29
C GLU A 236 23.37 18.81 -19.76
N VAL A 237 24.20 19.48 -18.95
CA VAL A 237 23.93 20.79 -18.37
C VAL A 237 25.13 21.67 -18.63
N GLU A 238 24.93 22.77 -19.38
CA GLU A 238 25.98 23.74 -19.69
C GLU A 238 27.27 23.09 -20.27
N GLY A 239 27.11 22.04 -21.09
CA GLY A 239 28.21 21.31 -21.73
C GLY A 239 28.92 20.27 -20.85
N LYS A 240 28.37 19.96 -19.67
CA LYS A 240 28.85 18.89 -18.78
C LYS A 240 27.81 17.78 -18.66
N SER A 241 28.24 16.53 -18.65
CA SER A 241 27.38 15.41 -18.30
C SER A 241 27.24 15.30 -16.78
N GLU A 242 26.03 15.53 -16.28
CA GLU A 242 25.68 15.45 -14.86
C GLU A 242 24.77 14.25 -14.59
N ILE A 243 24.97 13.61 -13.43
CA ILE A 243 24.03 12.62 -12.89
C ILE A 243 23.07 13.36 -11.94
N LEU A 244 21.79 13.36 -12.29
CA LEU A 244 20.72 13.93 -11.47
C LEU A 244 20.05 12.81 -10.69
N MET A 245 19.93 12.99 -9.37
CA MET A 245 19.28 12.03 -8.49
C MET A 245 18.22 12.69 -7.65
N GLY A 246 17.12 11.98 -7.42
CA GLY A 246 16.02 12.46 -6.59
C GLY A 246 15.68 11.50 -5.46
N ALA A 247 15.48 12.03 -4.26
CA ALA A 247 15.08 11.24 -3.10
C ALA A 247 13.62 10.79 -3.19
N SER A 248 13.33 9.60 -2.67
CA SER A 248 11.98 9.04 -2.49
C SER A 248 11.60 8.98 -1.01
N SER A 249 11.26 10.12 -0.44
CA SER A 249 11.16 10.27 1.02
C SER A 249 9.99 11.15 1.43
N MET A 250 9.77 11.22 2.75
CA MET A 250 8.99 12.30 3.35
C MET A 250 9.66 13.65 3.09
N ILE A 251 8.87 14.72 3.20
CA ILE A 251 9.28 16.06 2.81
C ILE A 251 10.53 16.59 3.53
N HIS A 252 10.73 16.22 4.80
CA HIS A 252 11.87 16.66 5.60
C HIS A 252 13.21 16.12 5.08
N ASP A 253 13.17 14.94 4.44
CA ASP A 253 14.32 14.28 3.82
C ASP A 253 14.30 14.39 2.30
N ALA A 254 13.36 15.10 1.69
CA ALA A 254 13.30 15.22 0.24
C ALA A 254 14.46 16.09 -0.28
N SER A 255 15.17 15.59 -1.31
CA SER A 255 16.31 16.28 -1.91
C SER A 255 16.49 15.95 -3.39
N VAL A 256 17.16 16.84 -4.10
CA VAL A 256 17.77 16.60 -5.42
C VAL A 256 19.29 16.67 -5.27
N ALA A 257 20.00 15.72 -5.85
CA ALA A 257 21.46 15.73 -5.93
C ALA A 257 21.89 15.83 -7.39
N VAL A 258 22.89 16.68 -7.63
CA VAL A 258 23.56 16.86 -8.91
C VAL A 258 25.00 16.43 -8.74
N ILE A 259 25.45 15.47 -9.53
CA ILE A 259 26.76 14.86 -9.37
C ILE A 259 27.53 15.02 -10.68
N ASP A 260 28.72 15.63 -10.60
CA ASP A 260 29.66 15.64 -11.71
C ASP A 260 30.20 14.21 -11.87
N ALA A 261 29.90 13.59 -13.01
CA ALA A 261 30.21 12.17 -13.20
C ALA A 261 31.71 11.87 -13.30
N LYS A 262 32.56 12.88 -13.53
CA LYS A 262 34.01 12.72 -13.65
C LYS A 262 34.73 13.14 -12.37
N ALA A 263 34.36 14.28 -11.80
CA ALA A 263 34.96 14.80 -10.56
C ALA A 263 34.42 14.10 -9.31
N GLY A 264 33.19 13.59 -9.37
CA GLY A 264 32.48 13.02 -8.22
C GLY A 264 31.92 14.08 -7.25
N ASP A 265 32.04 15.36 -7.60
CA ASP A 265 31.51 16.48 -6.80
C ASP A 265 29.98 16.40 -6.73
N GLN A 266 29.42 16.49 -5.51
CA GLN A 266 27.98 16.40 -5.28
C GLN A 266 27.44 17.75 -4.79
N ARG A 267 26.39 18.25 -5.46
CA ARG A 267 25.64 19.45 -5.05
C ARG A 267 24.23 19.01 -4.69
N ILE A 268 23.77 19.35 -3.48
CA ILE A 268 22.50 18.85 -2.95
C ILE A 268 21.56 20.01 -2.65
N PHE A 269 20.37 19.95 -3.24
CA PHE A 269 19.26 20.82 -2.92
C PHE A 269 18.28 20.10 -1.98
N GLY A 270 18.20 20.55 -0.72
CA GLY A 270 17.19 20.08 0.22
C GLY A 270 15.85 20.74 -0.07
N ILE A 271 14.87 19.96 -0.56
CA ILE A 271 13.54 20.48 -0.93
C ILE A 271 12.82 21.10 0.27
N SER A 272 12.99 20.51 1.46
CA SER A 272 12.44 21.04 2.72
C SER A 272 12.81 22.49 3.02
N SER A 273 13.89 23.02 2.41
CA SER A 273 14.30 24.42 2.56
C SER A 273 13.30 25.44 1.98
N LEU A 274 12.35 25.00 1.15
CA LEU A 274 11.29 25.83 0.57
C LEU A 274 10.14 26.14 1.55
N GLY A 275 10.10 25.49 2.72
CA GLY A 275 9.17 25.79 3.80
C GLY A 275 7.69 25.76 3.37
N ARG A 276 6.96 26.84 3.66
CA ARG A 276 5.49 26.93 3.46
C ARG A 276 5.02 26.87 1.99
N LYS A 277 5.94 26.93 1.01
CA LYS A 277 5.61 26.68 -0.41
C LYS A 277 5.23 25.21 -0.66
N LEU A 278 5.54 24.34 0.29
CA LEU A 278 5.21 22.92 0.26
C LEU A 278 4.00 22.62 1.14
N ASP A 279 3.18 21.67 0.73
CA ASP A 279 2.12 21.10 1.55
C ASP A 279 2.68 20.06 2.53
N SER A 280 1.83 19.63 3.45
CA SER A 280 2.18 18.70 4.51
C SER A 280 2.03 17.25 4.07
N PHE A 281 2.95 16.42 4.58
CA PHE A 281 2.90 14.96 4.58
C PHE A 281 2.95 14.26 3.20
N GLY A 282 3.34 12.99 3.24
CA GLY A 282 3.35 12.08 2.11
C GLY A 282 4.77 11.84 1.59
N TYR A 283 5.07 10.57 1.31
CA TYR A 283 6.26 10.19 0.58
C TYR A 283 6.09 10.53 -0.90
N ARG A 284 7.13 11.10 -1.49
CA ARG A 284 7.17 11.53 -2.89
C ARG A 284 8.52 11.20 -3.48
N VAL A 285 8.53 10.95 -4.78
CA VAL A 285 9.76 10.88 -5.57
C VAL A 285 10.02 12.26 -6.15
N ALA A 286 11.17 12.85 -5.82
CA ALA A 286 11.69 13.99 -6.57
C ALA A 286 12.21 13.48 -7.91
N GLN A 287 11.70 14.02 -9.02
CA GLN A 287 12.09 13.60 -10.36
C GLN A 287 12.74 14.80 -11.05
N PRO A 288 14.08 14.93 -11.02
CA PRO A 288 14.78 16.02 -11.69
C PRO A 288 15.00 15.77 -13.18
N GLU A 289 14.96 16.83 -13.97
CA GLU A 289 15.26 16.88 -15.39
C GLU A 289 15.78 18.28 -15.76
N VAL A 290 16.31 18.46 -16.97
CA VAL A 290 16.81 19.75 -17.45
C VAL A 290 15.89 20.31 -18.53
N ILE A 291 15.51 21.58 -18.38
CA ILE A 291 14.87 22.36 -19.44
C ILE A 291 15.73 23.57 -19.79
N SER A 292 15.69 23.96 -21.06
CA SER A 292 16.39 25.14 -21.57
C SER A 292 15.41 25.99 -22.36
N SER A 293 15.33 27.26 -22.01
CA SER A 293 14.70 28.29 -22.85
C SER A 293 15.77 29.11 -23.58
N ALA A 294 15.36 30.01 -24.47
CA ALA A 294 16.29 30.93 -25.14
C ALA A 294 17.05 31.84 -24.14
N GLN A 295 16.57 31.98 -22.90
CA GLN A 295 17.15 32.88 -21.90
C GLN A 295 17.88 32.14 -20.75
N GLN A 296 17.54 30.89 -20.43
CA GLN A 296 18.07 30.23 -19.23
C GLN A 296 17.98 28.69 -19.30
N THR A 297 19.00 28.00 -18.75
CA THR A 297 18.95 26.57 -18.42
C THR A 297 18.65 26.40 -16.93
N GLN A 298 17.78 25.46 -16.58
CA GLN A 298 17.36 25.22 -15.20
C GLN A 298 16.95 23.76 -15.00
N TYR A 299 16.96 23.30 -13.75
CA TYR A 299 16.41 22.00 -13.40
C TYR A 299 14.88 22.12 -13.22
N PHE A 300 14.17 21.24 -13.90
CA PHE A 300 12.74 20.99 -13.74
C PHE A 300 12.57 19.79 -12.82
N VAL A 301 11.95 19.98 -11.65
CA VAL A 301 11.76 18.89 -10.69
C VAL A 301 10.27 18.67 -10.44
N LEU A 302 9.75 17.53 -10.89
CA LEU A 302 8.43 17.07 -10.49
C LEU A 302 8.52 16.49 -9.08
N PHE A 303 7.69 16.99 -8.16
CA PHE A 303 7.66 16.57 -6.76
C PHE A 303 6.22 16.45 -6.25
N GLY A 304 5.61 15.29 -6.50
CA GLY A 304 4.19 15.05 -6.22
C GLY A 304 3.32 15.92 -7.11
N SER A 305 2.62 16.90 -6.52
CA SER A 305 1.75 17.86 -7.22
C SER A 305 2.44 19.18 -7.57
N ARG A 306 3.75 19.27 -7.37
CA ARG A 306 4.53 20.49 -7.60
C ARG A 306 5.55 20.31 -8.71
N ILE A 307 5.81 21.42 -9.42
CA ILE A 307 7.01 21.60 -10.23
C ILE A 307 7.89 22.62 -9.51
N LEU A 308 9.15 22.27 -9.29
CA LEU A 308 10.19 23.17 -8.81
C LEU A 308 11.08 23.54 -9.99
N LEU A 309 11.17 24.84 -10.30
CA LEU A 309 12.09 25.36 -11.30
C LEU A 309 13.31 25.93 -10.57
N LEU A 310 14.39 25.17 -10.59
CA LEU A 310 15.61 25.43 -9.82
C LEU A 310 16.71 25.94 -10.75
N PRO A 311 17.37 27.07 -10.43
CA PRO A 311 18.53 27.52 -11.19
C PRO A 311 19.67 26.49 -11.11
N THR A 312 20.59 26.52 -12.08
CA THR A 312 21.74 25.59 -12.13
C THR A 312 22.70 25.76 -10.95
N ASP A 313 22.68 26.91 -10.24
CA ASP A 313 23.42 27.17 -9.00
C ASP A 313 22.73 26.61 -7.73
N LEU A 314 21.53 26.04 -7.85
CA LEU A 314 20.68 25.52 -6.76
C LEU A 314 20.25 26.58 -5.73
N ASP A 315 20.22 27.86 -6.10
CA ASP A 315 19.76 28.93 -5.21
C ASP A 315 18.25 28.83 -4.92
N LYS A 316 17.93 28.47 -3.66
CA LYS A 316 16.56 28.40 -3.14
C LYS A 316 15.78 29.72 -3.26
N GLY A 317 16.46 30.87 -3.20
CA GLY A 317 15.85 32.19 -3.27
C GLY A 317 15.29 32.51 -4.65
N LYS A 318 15.84 31.88 -5.69
CA LYS A 318 15.41 32.01 -7.09
C LYS A 318 14.52 30.86 -7.56
N THR A 319 14.17 29.92 -6.67
CA THR A 319 13.36 28.75 -7.01
C THR A 319 11.87 29.12 -7.10
N GLU A 320 11.29 28.90 -8.28
CA GLU A 320 9.86 29.01 -8.53
C GLU A 320 9.16 27.67 -8.21
N VAL A 321 7.97 27.74 -7.61
CA VAL A 321 7.19 26.57 -7.22
C VAL A 321 5.79 26.71 -7.79
N LEU A 322 5.43 25.81 -8.70
CA LEU A 322 4.09 25.72 -9.30
C LEU A 322 3.31 24.62 -8.59
N VAL A 323 2.00 24.83 -8.37
CA VAL A 323 1.17 23.91 -7.59
C VAL A 323 -0.04 23.45 -8.41
N CYS A 324 -0.14 22.15 -8.64
CA CYS A 324 -1.32 21.48 -9.18
C CYS A 324 -2.12 20.83 -8.04
N ARG A 325 -3.41 20.54 -8.29
CA ARG A 325 -4.24 19.75 -7.37
C ARG A 325 -3.82 18.29 -7.28
N TYR A 326 -3.23 17.72 -8.34
CA TYR A 326 -2.94 16.29 -8.45
C TYR A 326 -1.45 15.99 -8.52
N SER A 327 -1.05 14.82 -8.02
CA SER A 327 0.31 14.29 -8.11
C SER A 327 0.43 13.27 -9.22
N PHE A 328 1.61 13.11 -9.83
CA PHE A 328 1.82 12.20 -10.96
C PHE A 328 2.81 11.06 -10.64
N ASN A 329 2.65 9.91 -11.28
CA ASN A 329 3.48 8.72 -11.01
C ASN A 329 4.92 8.83 -11.55
N ASP A 330 5.10 9.39 -12.74
CA ASP A 330 6.38 9.42 -13.45
C ASP A 330 6.40 10.60 -14.42
N MET A 331 7.58 11.00 -14.89
CA MET A 331 7.74 11.94 -15.98
C MET A 331 8.83 11.53 -16.97
N TRP A 332 8.78 12.03 -18.20
CA TRP A 332 9.84 11.84 -19.17
C TRP A 332 9.96 13.03 -20.11
N LYS A 333 11.18 13.47 -20.42
CA LYS A 333 11.40 14.50 -21.43
C LYS A 333 11.69 13.83 -22.76
N ASP A 334 10.87 14.12 -23.76
CA ASP A 334 11.13 13.70 -25.13
C ASP A 334 12.43 14.37 -25.63
N PRO A 335 13.47 13.61 -25.97
CA PRO A 335 14.74 14.17 -26.43
C PRO A 335 14.63 14.88 -27.80
N LEU A 336 13.63 14.54 -28.61
CA LEU A 336 13.42 15.13 -29.94
C LEU A 336 12.55 16.39 -29.87
N THR A 337 11.44 16.34 -29.12
CA THR A 337 10.47 17.46 -29.08
C THR A 337 10.66 18.40 -27.89
N HIS A 338 11.47 18.01 -26.90
CA HIS A 338 11.67 18.72 -25.62
C HIS A 338 10.41 18.89 -24.77
N ARG A 339 9.32 18.23 -25.12
CA ARG A 339 8.09 18.18 -24.32
C ARG A 339 8.28 17.25 -23.13
N ILE A 340 7.59 17.56 -22.04
CA ILE A 340 7.57 16.74 -20.83
C ILE A 340 6.27 15.94 -20.82
N VAL A 341 6.38 14.63 -20.67
CA VAL A 341 5.25 13.69 -20.56
C VAL A 341 5.12 13.31 -19.09
N PHE A 342 3.96 13.55 -18.49
CA PHE A 342 3.61 12.99 -17.17
C PHE A 342 2.78 11.72 -17.34
N ALA A 343 3.08 10.72 -16.52
CA ALA A 343 2.21 9.58 -16.30
C ALA A 343 0.93 9.99 -15.55
N SER A 344 0.04 9.04 -15.28
CA SER A 344 -1.26 9.33 -14.68
C SER A 344 -1.16 9.91 -13.27
N ALA A 345 -2.22 10.63 -12.90
CA ALA A 345 -2.41 11.09 -11.53
C ALA A 345 -2.40 9.90 -10.55
N GLN A 346 -1.61 10.01 -9.46
CA GLN A 346 -1.42 8.99 -8.43
C GLN A 346 -2.72 8.54 -7.77
N SER A 347 -3.77 9.36 -7.81
CA SER A 347 -5.10 9.08 -7.27
C SER A 347 -5.94 8.10 -8.11
N GLY A 348 -5.32 7.40 -9.07
CA GLY A 348 -6.01 6.46 -9.96
C GLY A 348 -6.51 7.08 -11.27
N GLY A 349 -5.86 8.13 -11.76
CA GLY A 349 -6.20 8.73 -13.05
C GLY A 349 -5.88 7.80 -14.22
N SER A 350 -6.39 8.14 -15.41
CA SER A 350 -6.25 7.35 -16.64
C SER A 350 -5.64 8.08 -17.82
N CYS A 351 -5.21 9.33 -17.60
CA CYS A 351 -4.58 10.15 -18.62
C CYS A 351 -3.05 10.09 -18.54
N ILE A 352 -2.39 10.34 -19.66
CA ILE A 352 -1.05 10.95 -19.66
C ILE A 352 -1.19 12.45 -19.96
N HIS A 353 -0.23 13.26 -19.54
CA HIS A 353 -0.26 14.71 -19.73
C HIS A 353 0.99 15.18 -20.47
N ILE A 354 0.83 15.92 -21.56
CA ILE A 354 1.91 16.45 -22.38
C ILE A 354 2.04 17.94 -22.08
N LEU A 355 3.19 18.35 -21.57
CA LEU A 355 3.53 19.73 -21.23
C LEU A 355 4.61 20.22 -22.20
N ASP A 356 4.38 21.39 -22.81
CA ASP A 356 5.37 22.08 -23.63
C ASP A 356 6.01 23.23 -22.84
N PRO A 357 7.25 23.08 -22.35
CA PRO A 357 7.88 24.11 -21.52
C PRO A 357 8.20 25.41 -22.29
N ASN A 358 8.03 25.43 -23.61
CA ASN A 358 8.22 26.62 -24.45
C ASN A 358 6.90 27.38 -24.72
N HIS A 359 5.75 26.83 -24.32
CA HIS A 359 4.46 27.52 -24.48
C HIS A 359 4.29 28.62 -23.40
N PRO A 360 3.87 29.85 -23.72
CA PRO A 360 3.80 30.93 -22.73
C PRO A 360 2.88 30.61 -21.53
N ASP A 361 1.83 29.82 -21.74
CA ASP A 361 0.79 29.56 -20.75
C ASP A 361 0.95 28.23 -19.99
N TRP A 362 1.99 27.43 -20.26
CA TRP A 362 2.11 26.07 -19.68
C TRP A 362 2.05 26.05 -18.15
N LYS A 363 2.58 27.10 -17.49
CA LYS A 363 2.58 27.23 -16.03
C LYS A 363 1.16 27.34 -15.48
N THR A 364 0.40 28.29 -16.02
CA THR A 364 -1.01 28.53 -15.65
C THR A 364 -1.87 27.31 -15.93
N GLU A 365 -1.65 26.64 -17.07
CA GLU A 365 -2.41 25.43 -17.42
C GLU A 365 -2.06 24.24 -16.52
N TYR A 366 -0.79 24.09 -16.10
CA TYR A 366 -0.41 23.08 -15.11
C TYR A 366 -1.10 23.31 -13.76
N GLU A 367 -1.13 24.55 -13.27
CA GLU A 367 -1.79 24.89 -12.00
C GLU A 367 -3.30 24.61 -12.02
N ASN A 368 -3.93 24.80 -13.19
CA ASN A 368 -5.35 24.56 -13.40
C ASN A 368 -5.69 23.14 -13.90
N LEU A 369 -4.69 22.25 -14.03
CA LEU A 369 -4.90 20.92 -14.59
C LEU A 369 -5.88 20.10 -13.73
N SER A 370 -7.02 19.77 -14.33
CA SER A 370 -7.98 18.81 -13.82
C SER A 370 -8.03 17.60 -14.74
N PRO A 371 -7.42 16.46 -14.37
CA PRO A 371 -7.38 15.27 -15.22
C PRO A 371 -8.80 14.80 -15.57
N PRO A 372 -9.10 14.59 -16.88
CA PRO A 372 -10.34 13.95 -17.30
C PRO A 372 -10.30 12.43 -17.02
N GLY A 373 -11.22 11.69 -17.62
CA GLY A 373 -11.28 10.24 -17.48
C GLY A 373 -11.65 9.80 -16.06
N LYS A 374 -10.94 8.80 -15.52
CA LYS A 374 -11.27 8.19 -14.23
C LYS A 374 -11.41 9.19 -13.08
N ILE A 375 -10.58 10.25 -13.02
CA ILE A 375 -10.68 11.25 -11.94
C ILE A 375 -12.01 12.00 -11.99
N ALA A 376 -12.41 12.48 -13.16
CA ALA A 376 -13.69 13.16 -13.35
C ALA A 376 -14.86 12.22 -13.02
N THR A 377 -14.83 10.98 -13.52
CA THR A 377 -15.85 9.96 -13.25
C THR A 377 -15.99 9.65 -11.75
N ILE A 378 -14.89 9.55 -11.01
CA ILE A 378 -14.93 9.30 -9.55
C ILE A 378 -15.62 10.46 -8.82
N LEU A 379 -15.31 11.71 -9.19
CA LEU A 379 -15.92 12.90 -8.59
C LEU A 379 -17.43 12.97 -8.90
N GLU A 380 -17.83 12.70 -10.14
CA GLU A 380 -19.23 12.64 -10.57
C GLU A 380 -20.01 11.55 -9.80
N ASN A 381 -19.46 10.35 -9.73
CA ASN A 381 -20.06 9.24 -8.98
C ASN A 381 -20.20 9.57 -7.48
N THR A 382 -19.18 10.21 -6.88
CA THR A 382 -19.22 10.63 -5.47
C THR A 382 -20.32 11.67 -5.22
N ALA A 383 -20.44 12.65 -6.12
CA ALA A 383 -21.50 13.66 -6.03
C ALA A 383 -22.90 13.03 -6.18
N MET A 384 -23.06 12.07 -7.08
CA MET A 384 -24.32 11.35 -7.27
C MET A 384 -24.75 10.58 -6.00
N VAL A 385 -23.84 9.88 -5.33
CA VAL A 385 -24.15 9.18 -4.08
C VAL A 385 -24.60 10.17 -3.00
N ARG A 386 -23.90 11.30 -2.84
CA ARG A 386 -24.32 12.36 -1.91
C ARG A 386 -25.72 12.87 -2.20
N GLU A 387 -26.05 13.09 -3.46
CA GLU A 387 -27.39 13.55 -3.84
C GLU A 387 -28.46 12.51 -3.47
N GLN A 388 -28.21 11.23 -3.74
CA GLN A 388 -29.14 10.16 -3.39
C GLN A 388 -29.34 10.05 -1.86
N LEU A 389 -28.28 10.23 -1.06
CA LEU A 389 -28.33 10.19 0.40
C LEU A 389 -29.20 11.27 1.05
N LYS A 390 -29.51 12.37 0.34
CA LYS A 390 -30.43 13.39 0.85
C LYS A 390 -31.84 12.85 1.05
N THR A 391 -32.26 11.91 0.22
CA THR A 391 -33.62 11.33 0.25
C THR A 391 -33.65 9.89 0.77
N PHE A 392 -32.48 9.29 0.97
CA PHE A 392 -32.34 7.93 1.50
C PHE A 392 -32.99 7.77 2.87
N LYS A 393 -33.65 6.62 3.07
CA LYS A 393 -34.20 6.18 4.35
C LYS A 393 -33.70 4.78 4.64
N ARG A 394 -33.19 4.57 5.86
CA ARG A 394 -32.78 3.25 6.34
C ARG A 394 -33.97 2.28 6.24
N PRO A 395 -33.77 1.05 5.73
CA PRO A 395 -34.84 0.06 5.70
C PRO A 395 -35.40 -0.25 7.09
N ALA A 396 -36.72 -0.39 7.19
CA ALA A 396 -37.42 -0.49 8.47
C ALA A 396 -37.21 -1.81 9.22
N TRP A 397 -36.80 -2.87 8.51
CA TRP A 397 -36.48 -4.17 9.11
C TRP A 397 -35.09 -4.23 9.73
N GLU A 398 -34.23 -3.24 9.47
CA GLU A 398 -32.89 -3.20 10.01
C GLU A 398 -32.88 -2.60 11.41
N ARG A 399 -32.14 -3.27 12.31
CA ARG A 399 -31.82 -2.75 13.63
C ARG A 399 -31.10 -1.40 13.56
N ASP A 400 -31.03 -0.72 14.69
CA ASP A 400 -30.20 0.47 14.80
C ASP A 400 -28.72 0.18 14.54
N PRO A 401 -27.96 1.15 13.96
CA PRO A 401 -26.59 0.94 13.56
C PRO A 401 -25.71 0.76 14.79
N LEU A 402 -24.69 -0.09 14.68
CA LEU A 402 -23.68 -0.18 15.73
C LEU A 402 -22.84 1.10 15.77
N PRO A 403 -22.28 1.47 16.94
CA PRO A 403 -21.37 2.59 17.02
C PRO A 403 -20.11 2.32 16.20
N VAL A 404 -19.70 3.30 15.40
CA VAL A 404 -18.38 3.38 14.76
C VAL A 404 -17.66 4.58 15.36
N TYR A 405 -16.60 4.31 16.12
CA TYR A 405 -15.76 5.30 16.79
C TYR A 405 -14.71 5.85 15.83
N LEU A 406 -14.85 7.13 15.49
CA LEU A 406 -13.87 7.91 14.74
C LEU A 406 -12.87 8.50 15.74
N MET A 407 -11.67 7.91 15.81
CA MET A 407 -10.73 8.13 16.90
C MET A 407 -9.85 9.37 16.69
N SER A 408 -9.51 9.69 15.44
CA SER A 408 -8.47 10.67 15.09
C SER A 408 -8.85 11.61 13.94
N GLU A 409 -10.12 11.62 13.53
CA GLU A 409 -10.55 12.37 12.34
C GLU A 409 -10.44 13.88 12.56
N ASN A 410 -9.80 14.55 11.61
CA ASN A 410 -9.75 16.00 11.55
C ASN A 410 -11.10 16.53 11.04
N ARG A 411 -11.64 17.55 11.70
CA ARG A 411 -12.99 18.07 11.44
C ARG A 411 -12.98 19.41 10.70
N LYS A 412 -11.80 19.97 10.40
CA LYS A 412 -11.65 21.25 9.71
C LYS A 412 -12.35 21.21 8.37
N THR A 413 -13.02 22.30 8.02
CA THR A 413 -13.77 22.50 6.76
C THR A 413 -15.10 21.77 6.65
N VAL A 414 -15.48 20.95 7.63
CA VAL A 414 -16.70 20.13 7.66
C VAL A 414 -17.40 20.13 9.03
N GLU A 415 -17.10 21.11 9.88
CA GLU A 415 -17.57 21.21 11.27
C GLU A 415 -19.10 21.22 11.36
N ALA A 416 -19.76 21.97 10.48
CA ALA A 416 -21.23 22.05 10.45
C ALA A 416 -21.89 20.70 10.17
N LEU A 417 -21.30 19.89 9.28
CA LEU A 417 -21.79 18.54 8.99
C LEU A 417 -21.60 17.64 10.22
N VAL A 418 -20.45 17.71 10.90
CA VAL A 418 -20.20 16.90 12.10
C VAL A 418 -21.24 17.18 13.19
N GLU A 419 -21.59 18.45 13.39
CA GLU A 419 -22.61 18.85 14.37
C GLU A 419 -24.03 18.37 14.00
N GLU A 420 -24.39 18.47 12.71
CA GLU A 420 -25.64 17.89 12.19
C GLU A 420 -25.70 16.38 12.45
N LEU A 421 -24.62 15.65 12.15
CA LEU A 421 -24.59 14.20 12.31
C LEU A 421 -24.69 13.78 13.78
N ARG A 422 -23.99 14.48 14.69
CA ARG A 422 -24.01 14.20 16.13
C ARG A 422 -25.37 14.45 16.77
N SER A 423 -26.02 15.55 16.39
CA SER A 423 -27.35 15.90 16.92
C SER A 423 -28.46 14.98 16.42
N SER A 424 -28.26 14.33 15.26
CA SER A 424 -29.29 13.55 14.59
C SER A 424 -29.11 12.03 14.71
N TYR A 425 -27.89 11.53 14.95
CA TYR A 425 -27.56 10.11 14.90
C TYR A 425 -26.63 9.67 16.05
N GLY A 426 -26.82 8.45 16.55
CA GLY A 426 -25.96 7.86 17.60
C GLY A 426 -24.65 7.25 17.11
N SER A 427 -24.45 7.20 15.78
CA SER A 427 -23.24 6.74 15.10
C SER A 427 -23.09 7.58 13.82
N PRO A 428 -21.88 7.93 13.36
CA PRO A 428 -20.59 7.66 13.98
C PRO A 428 -20.36 8.47 15.26
N VAL A 429 -19.49 7.96 16.14
CA VAL A 429 -19.08 8.62 17.38
C VAL A 429 -17.71 9.27 17.17
N PHE A 430 -17.68 10.60 17.15
CA PHE A 430 -16.44 11.37 16.98
C PHE A 430 -15.73 11.58 18.31
N LEU A 431 -14.71 10.77 18.61
CA LEU A 431 -13.89 10.89 19.82
C LEU A 431 -12.93 12.08 19.74
N ASN A 432 -12.49 12.55 20.90
CA ASN A 432 -11.45 13.57 21.02
C ASN A 432 -10.07 12.92 20.94
N GLY A 433 -9.61 12.72 19.70
CA GLY A 433 -8.27 12.23 19.38
C GLY A 433 -7.20 13.32 19.51
N PHE A 434 -6.07 13.02 20.15
CA PHE A 434 -4.97 13.97 20.26
C PHE A 434 -3.60 13.28 20.33
N HIS A 435 -2.55 14.05 20.02
CA HIS A 435 -1.17 13.58 20.01
C HIS A 435 -0.26 14.48 20.86
N MET A 436 0.36 13.92 21.90
CA MET A 436 1.19 14.70 22.84
C MET A 436 2.68 14.69 22.47
N GLY A 437 3.29 15.83 22.16
CA GLY A 437 4.75 15.91 21.98
C GLY A 437 5.58 15.61 23.24
N THR A 438 4.93 15.49 24.40
CA THR A 438 5.50 15.29 25.73
C THR A 438 5.03 13.97 26.36
N ALA A 439 5.82 13.43 27.28
CA ALA A 439 5.55 12.20 28.02
C ALA A 439 5.96 12.35 29.50
N GLU A 440 5.53 11.41 30.35
CA GLU A 440 5.82 11.39 31.79
C GLU A 440 7.28 11.03 32.05
N ASP A 441 7.98 11.85 32.82
CA ASP A 441 9.32 11.55 33.32
C ASP A 441 9.20 10.89 34.70
N TRP A 442 9.16 9.56 34.72
CA TRP A 442 8.94 8.76 35.93
C TRP A 442 10.08 7.75 36.17
N ASP A 443 10.23 7.33 37.43
CA ASP A 443 11.28 6.40 37.83
C ASP A 443 11.00 4.98 37.34
N ARG A 444 11.74 4.55 36.32
CA ARG A 444 11.67 3.21 35.73
C ARG A 444 12.61 2.19 36.39
N SER A 445 13.26 2.52 37.52
CA SER A 445 14.24 1.65 38.18
C SER A 445 13.69 0.26 38.56
N ALA A 446 12.37 0.16 38.76
CA ALA A 446 11.67 -1.09 39.05
C ALA A 446 11.46 -1.99 37.82
N ILE A 447 11.69 -1.50 36.59
CA ILE A 447 11.56 -2.31 35.37
C ILE A 447 12.77 -3.27 35.28
N GLU A 448 12.50 -4.57 35.37
CA GLU A 448 13.55 -5.60 35.33
C GLU A 448 14.22 -5.68 33.95
N SER A 449 13.45 -5.54 32.88
CA SER A 449 13.97 -5.55 31.51
C SER A 449 14.79 -4.30 31.22
N GLU A 450 16.12 -4.44 31.19
CA GLU A 450 17.06 -3.35 30.83
C GLU A 450 16.69 -2.70 29.48
N LYS A 451 16.32 -3.53 28.50
CA LYS A 451 15.85 -3.09 27.18
C LYS A 451 14.70 -2.08 27.28
N TYR A 452 13.66 -2.34 28.08
CA TYR A 452 12.49 -1.44 28.18
C TYR A 452 12.63 -0.37 29.26
N ARG A 453 13.43 -0.60 30.29
CA ARG A 453 13.79 0.39 31.31
C ARG A 453 14.46 1.61 30.67
N ASP A 454 15.39 1.37 29.75
CA ASP A 454 16.23 2.42 29.16
C ASP A 454 15.66 2.97 27.83
N ARG A 455 14.68 2.27 27.24
CA ARG A 455 14.00 2.72 26.01
C ARG A 455 13.24 4.02 26.25
N ARG A 456 13.32 4.92 25.27
CA ARG A 456 12.54 6.16 25.17
C ARG A 456 12.20 6.39 23.71
N ASP A 457 10.99 6.86 23.45
CA ASP A 457 10.59 7.28 22.11
C ASP A 457 11.21 8.63 21.79
N ARG A 458 12.11 8.66 20.80
CA ARG A 458 12.86 9.87 20.43
C ARG A 458 11.98 11.00 19.89
N ARG A 459 10.71 10.73 19.56
CA ARG A 459 9.74 11.74 19.13
C ARG A 459 9.10 12.50 20.29
N ARG A 460 9.32 12.07 21.53
CA ARG A 460 8.72 12.62 22.75
C ARG A 460 9.75 13.34 23.60
N LYS A 461 9.31 14.41 24.28
CA LYS A 461 10.05 15.02 25.38
C LYS A 461 9.51 14.51 26.72
N TYR A 462 10.32 13.77 27.47
CA TYR A 462 9.98 13.26 28.80
C TYR A 462 10.24 14.38 29.81
N SER A 463 9.18 15.04 30.26
CA SER A 463 9.32 16.21 31.14
C SER A 463 8.09 16.49 32.01
N LEU A 464 7.04 15.68 31.90
CA LEU A 464 5.83 15.86 32.70
C LEU A 464 5.96 15.10 34.02
N THR A 465 5.52 15.70 35.12
CA THR A 465 5.18 14.92 36.32
C THR A 465 3.91 14.09 36.07
N GLN A 466 3.63 13.12 36.93
CA GLN A 466 2.38 12.35 36.86
C GLN A 466 1.14 13.26 36.88
N ASP A 467 1.08 14.24 37.80
CA ASP A 467 -0.07 15.14 37.91
C ASP A 467 -0.25 15.98 36.64
N GLN A 468 0.85 16.47 36.04
CA GLN A 468 0.80 17.21 34.78
C GLN A 468 0.34 16.35 33.61
N ALA A 469 0.82 15.10 33.53
CA ALA A 469 0.38 14.15 32.51
C ALA A 469 -1.11 13.82 32.66
N LEU A 470 -1.57 13.59 33.90
CA LEU A 470 -2.96 13.30 34.22
C LEU A 470 -3.86 14.49 33.89
N GLU A 471 -3.52 15.69 34.35
CA GLU A 471 -4.25 16.94 34.06
C GLU A 471 -4.36 17.16 32.55
N GLN A 472 -3.24 17.03 31.83
CA GLN A 472 -3.22 17.21 30.38
C GLN A 472 -4.13 16.21 29.68
N ILE A 473 -4.06 14.92 30.01
CA ILE A 473 -4.87 13.88 29.36
C ILE A 473 -6.36 14.02 29.73
N VAL A 474 -6.67 14.22 31.02
CA VAL A 474 -8.05 14.25 31.52
C VAL A 474 -8.80 15.49 31.05
N SER A 475 -8.11 16.62 30.84
CA SER A 475 -8.74 17.83 30.31
C SER A 475 -9.42 17.60 28.94
N HIS A 476 -8.91 16.66 28.12
CA HIS A 476 -9.52 16.34 26.82
C HIS A 476 -10.87 15.62 26.90
N TYR A 477 -11.30 15.14 28.07
CA TYR A 477 -12.68 14.63 28.26
C TYR A 477 -13.72 15.75 28.24
N ASP A 478 -13.42 16.90 28.83
CA ASP A 478 -14.39 17.98 29.09
C ASP A 478 -14.15 19.19 28.17
N ASP A 479 -12.88 19.56 27.95
CA ASP A 479 -12.42 20.67 27.11
C ASP A 479 -11.38 20.13 26.13
N GLY A 480 -11.78 19.35 25.13
CA GLY A 480 -10.79 18.83 24.17
C GLY A 480 -10.52 19.81 23.04
N PRO A 481 -9.47 20.68 23.04
CA PRO A 481 -8.91 21.12 21.80
C PRO A 481 -8.32 19.87 21.16
N GLY A 482 -9.00 19.28 20.19
CA GLY A 482 -8.26 18.52 19.19
C GLY A 482 -7.22 19.47 18.58
N ASP A 483 -6.14 18.96 18.02
CA ASP A 483 -5.14 19.78 17.31
C ASP A 483 -5.76 20.66 16.17
N ASP A 484 -7.07 20.50 15.90
CA ASP A 484 -7.78 21.02 14.75
C ASP A 484 -9.17 21.68 15.00
N GLY A 485 -9.65 21.95 16.23
CA GLY A 485 -10.95 22.66 16.40
C GLY A 485 -11.44 22.81 17.85
N PRO A 486 -12.50 23.62 18.12
CA PRO A 486 -12.98 23.89 19.48
C PRO A 486 -13.55 22.62 20.15
N GLY A 487 -13.31 22.52 21.45
CA GLY A 487 -13.76 21.41 22.30
C GLY A 487 -15.24 21.52 22.64
N ASP A 488 -15.90 20.37 22.62
CA ASP A 488 -17.23 20.14 23.19
C ASP A 488 -17.11 19.02 24.24
N ASP A 489 -18.08 18.96 25.15
CA ASP A 489 -18.25 17.91 26.17
C ASP A 489 -18.24 16.52 25.50
N GLY A 490 -17.05 15.91 25.43
CA GLY A 490 -16.74 14.90 24.43
C GLY A 490 -17.32 13.52 24.77
N PRO A 491 -17.64 12.68 23.77
CA PRO A 491 -18.06 11.29 23.98
C PRO A 491 -16.93 10.39 24.54
N GLY A 492 -15.71 10.92 24.62
CA GLY A 492 -14.51 10.25 25.12
C GLY A 492 -13.25 10.64 24.35
N ILE A 493 -12.12 10.03 24.71
CA ILE A 493 -10.79 10.33 24.17
C ILE A 493 -10.13 9.13 23.50
N ALA A 494 -9.20 9.42 22.59
CA ALA A 494 -8.28 8.43 22.03
C ALA A 494 -6.87 9.03 21.94
N TYR A 495 -5.87 8.35 22.49
CA TYR A 495 -4.49 8.88 22.50
C TYR A 495 -3.45 7.78 22.58
N TRP A 496 -2.20 8.11 22.26
CA TRP A 496 -1.08 7.17 22.39
C TRP A 496 -0.69 7.02 23.85
N ALA A 497 -1.04 5.87 24.45
CA ALA A 497 -0.64 5.53 25.81
C ALA A 497 0.78 4.94 25.88
N GLY A 498 1.29 4.46 24.73
CA GLY A 498 2.66 3.98 24.56
C GLY A 498 2.97 3.75 23.08
N HIS A 499 4.11 3.14 22.79
CA HIS A 499 4.56 2.80 21.43
C HIS A 499 5.50 1.59 21.47
N GLY A 500 5.68 0.83 20.39
CA GLY A 500 6.63 -0.31 20.34
C GLY A 500 8.06 0.04 20.74
N ASN A 501 8.51 1.23 20.33
CA ASN A 501 9.80 1.81 20.75
C ASN A 501 9.87 2.17 22.25
N ASP A 502 8.74 2.53 22.87
CA ASP A 502 8.64 2.78 24.32
C ASP A 502 7.19 2.56 24.81
N PRO A 503 6.86 1.35 25.32
CA PRO A 503 5.54 1.05 25.85
C PRO A 503 5.21 1.87 27.11
N TYR A 504 6.23 2.35 27.82
CA TYR A 504 6.15 2.97 29.15
C TYR A 504 6.17 4.51 29.09
N MET A 505 5.61 5.12 28.03
CA MET A 505 5.51 6.58 27.91
C MET A 505 4.87 7.24 29.14
N PHE A 506 3.93 6.53 29.76
CA PHE A 506 3.31 6.87 31.03
C PHE A 506 3.47 5.68 31.99
N SER A 507 3.51 5.94 33.29
CA SER A 507 3.54 4.89 34.29
C SER A 507 2.19 4.15 34.33
N LEU A 508 2.21 2.88 34.77
CA LEU A 508 1.01 2.06 34.93
C LEU A 508 -0.04 2.77 35.80
N ASP A 509 0.40 3.43 36.87
CA ASP A 509 -0.45 4.16 37.80
C ASP A 509 -1.11 5.38 37.14
N THR A 510 -0.36 6.17 36.36
CA THR A 510 -0.91 7.31 35.59
C THR A 510 -2.03 6.87 34.67
N THR A 511 -1.80 5.84 33.86
CA THR A 511 -2.81 5.36 32.91
C THR A 511 -4.03 4.74 33.61
N LYS A 512 -3.84 4.05 34.75
CA LYS A 512 -4.97 3.59 35.60
C LYS A 512 -5.81 4.76 36.13
N LYS A 513 -5.18 5.86 36.54
CA LYS A 513 -5.86 7.09 36.97
C LYS A 513 -6.64 7.74 35.83
N VAL A 514 -6.11 7.76 34.60
CA VAL A 514 -6.84 8.23 33.41
C VAL A 514 -8.09 7.40 33.16
N ILE A 515 -8.01 6.08 33.22
CA ILE A 515 -9.17 5.19 33.06
C ILE A 515 -10.22 5.46 34.15
N ALA A 516 -9.79 5.68 35.39
CA ALA A 516 -10.70 5.96 36.51
C ALA A 516 -11.38 7.34 36.38
N ALA A 517 -10.69 8.33 35.81
CA ALA A 517 -11.21 9.69 35.63
C ALA A 517 -12.26 9.81 34.52
N ALA A 518 -12.40 8.81 33.64
CA ALA A 518 -13.27 8.87 32.47
C ALA A 518 -14.77 9.07 32.78
N ASN A 519 -15.23 8.74 34.00
CA ASN A 519 -16.62 8.91 34.45
C ASN A 519 -17.69 8.37 33.46
N GLY A 520 -17.43 7.22 32.83
CA GLY A 520 -18.30 6.58 31.85
C GLY A 520 -18.09 6.99 30.38
N LYS A 521 -17.34 8.07 30.13
CA LYS A 521 -16.89 8.44 28.77
C LYS A 521 -15.94 7.39 28.19
N LYS A 522 -15.82 7.34 26.86
CA LYS A 522 -14.97 6.38 26.16
C LYS A 522 -13.48 6.68 26.40
N THR A 523 -12.67 5.68 26.70
CA THR A 523 -11.21 5.78 26.70
C THR A 523 -10.62 4.80 25.70
N VAL A 524 -9.83 5.27 24.75
CA VAL A 524 -9.08 4.37 23.86
C VAL A 524 -7.58 4.62 24.00
N LEU A 525 -6.89 3.62 24.57
CA LEU A 525 -5.45 3.60 24.74
C LEU A 525 -4.81 3.00 23.50
N ILE A 526 -4.20 3.83 22.66
CA ILE A 526 -3.56 3.40 21.41
C ILE A 526 -2.12 2.99 21.72
N TYR A 527 -1.75 1.78 21.32
CA TYR A 527 -0.38 1.28 21.34
C TYR A 527 0.08 0.92 19.92
N PRO A 528 0.75 1.84 19.22
CA PRO A 528 1.32 1.56 17.91
C PRO A 528 2.58 0.72 17.93
N GLU A 529 2.82 0.01 16.84
CA GLU A 529 4.06 -0.72 16.54
C GLU A 529 4.44 -1.77 17.62
N LEU A 530 3.47 -2.38 18.31
CA LEU A 530 3.72 -3.49 19.24
C LEU A 530 4.06 -4.79 18.46
N GLU A 531 5.25 -4.83 17.87
CA GLU A 531 5.70 -5.89 16.95
C GLU A 531 6.91 -6.70 17.45
N ASP A 532 7.40 -6.36 18.65
CA ASP A 532 8.50 -7.06 19.29
C ASP A 532 8.08 -8.49 19.63
N HIS A 533 8.80 -9.45 19.07
CA HIS A 533 8.54 -10.88 19.23
C HIS A 533 9.71 -11.58 19.94
N SER A 534 10.60 -10.81 20.58
CA SER A 534 11.62 -11.37 21.44
C SER A 534 11.01 -11.84 22.76
N PRO A 535 11.61 -12.83 23.46
CA PRO A 535 11.11 -13.31 24.75
C PRO A 535 10.95 -12.20 25.79
N GLU A 536 11.78 -11.16 25.75
CA GLU A 536 11.73 -10.02 26.68
C GLU A 536 10.44 -9.19 26.55
N PHE A 537 9.70 -9.29 25.45
CA PHE A 537 8.40 -8.60 25.31
C PHE A 537 7.30 -9.24 26.16
N GLU A 538 7.44 -10.51 26.55
CA GLU A 538 6.53 -11.17 27.51
C GLU A 538 6.48 -10.38 28.83
N TYR A 539 7.62 -9.86 29.29
CA TYR A 539 7.68 -8.99 30.47
C TYR A 539 6.78 -7.76 30.32
N VAL A 540 6.80 -7.07 29.18
CA VAL A 540 5.99 -5.86 28.95
C VAL A 540 4.50 -6.20 29.00
N MET A 541 4.12 -7.36 28.46
CA MET A 541 2.74 -7.82 28.50
C MET A 541 2.29 -8.05 29.93
N ASP A 542 3.09 -8.75 30.74
CA ASP A 542 2.75 -9.10 32.12
C ASP A 542 2.84 -7.92 33.10
N ASP A 543 3.80 -7.01 32.92
CA ASP A 543 4.08 -5.89 33.83
C ASP A 543 3.23 -4.64 33.52
N LEU A 544 2.84 -4.43 32.26
CA LEU A 544 2.13 -3.23 31.82
C LEU A 544 0.78 -3.54 31.17
N ILE A 545 0.78 -4.30 30.07
CA ILE A 545 -0.40 -4.37 29.19
C ILE A 545 -1.56 -5.14 29.82
N TYR A 546 -1.32 -6.31 30.42
CA TYR A 546 -2.36 -7.08 31.12
C TYR A 546 -2.87 -6.40 32.39
N PRO A 547 -2.01 -5.80 33.25
CA PRO A 547 -2.47 -4.97 34.35
C PRO A 547 -3.31 -3.76 33.93
N LEU A 548 -3.09 -3.19 32.74
CA LEU A 548 -3.96 -2.18 32.15
C LEU A 548 -5.27 -2.79 31.65
N ALA A 549 -5.21 -3.98 31.06
CA ALA A 549 -6.41 -4.68 30.60
C ALA A 549 -7.35 -5.01 31.77
N ASP A 550 -6.81 -5.45 32.90
CA ASP A 550 -7.55 -5.64 34.15
C ASP A 550 -8.21 -4.35 34.63
N ALA A 551 -7.49 -3.22 34.55
CA ALA A 551 -8.02 -1.92 34.96
C ALA A 551 -9.12 -1.39 34.04
N ALA A 552 -9.11 -1.80 32.76
CA ALA A 552 -10.10 -1.44 31.75
C ALA A 552 -11.35 -2.34 31.78
N LYS A 553 -11.24 -3.57 32.29
CA LYS A 553 -12.33 -4.55 32.35
C LYS A 553 -13.57 -4.00 33.05
N GLY A 554 -14.73 -4.16 32.41
CA GLY A 554 -16.01 -3.65 32.92
C GLY A 554 -16.15 -2.12 32.91
N LYS A 555 -15.21 -1.38 32.31
CA LYS A 555 -15.29 0.06 32.06
C LYS A 555 -15.41 0.34 30.57
N ASN A 556 -15.74 1.58 30.20
CA ASN A 556 -15.80 2.02 28.81
C ASN A 556 -14.39 2.33 28.25
N ALA A 557 -13.43 1.42 28.44
CA ALA A 557 -12.03 1.59 28.10
C ALA A 557 -11.51 0.45 27.24
N ASN A 558 -10.71 0.77 26.21
CA ASN A 558 -10.15 -0.20 25.29
C ASN A 558 -8.66 0.00 25.08
N ILE A 559 -7.94 -1.11 24.86
CA ILE A 559 -6.55 -1.12 24.40
C ILE A 559 -6.58 -1.40 22.90
N PHE A 560 -6.25 -0.39 22.11
CA PHE A 560 -6.18 -0.47 20.66
C PHE A 560 -4.77 -0.89 20.24
N VAL A 561 -4.65 -2.16 19.85
CA VAL A 561 -3.38 -2.81 19.53
C VAL A 561 -3.09 -2.59 18.05
N ARG A 562 -2.19 -1.66 17.73
CA ARG A 562 -1.86 -1.30 16.35
C ARG A 562 -0.47 -1.85 16.00
N THR A 563 -0.40 -2.77 15.05
CA THR A 563 0.82 -3.59 14.82
C THR A 563 1.20 -3.66 13.34
N LYS A 564 2.43 -4.09 13.03
CA LYS A 564 2.94 -4.19 11.64
C LYS A 564 3.08 -5.62 11.15
N HIS A 565 3.25 -5.75 9.84
CA HIS A 565 3.72 -6.98 9.20
C HIS A 565 2.81 -8.19 9.44
N VAL A 566 3.39 -9.34 9.77
CA VAL A 566 2.70 -10.61 9.98
C VAL A 566 2.07 -10.78 11.36
N PHE A 567 1.95 -9.72 12.16
CA PHE A 567 1.58 -9.81 13.57
C PHE A 567 0.30 -10.65 13.82
N TRP A 568 -0.78 -10.36 13.10
CA TRP A 568 -2.08 -11.00 13.34
C TRP A 568 -2.15 -12.44 12.86
N GLN A 569 -1.31 -12.80 11.89
CA GLN A 569 -1.13 -14.15 11.37
C GLN A 569 0.19 -14.79 11.83
N GLY A 570 0.76 -14.31 12.94
CA GLY A 570 2.10 -14.68 13.41
C GLY A 570 2.28 -14.37 14.89
N ASN A 571 2.82 -13.18 15.22
CA ASN A 571 3.23 -12.80 16.59
C ASN A 571 2.14 -12.99 17.65
N VAL A 572 0.87 -12.78 17.32
CA VAL A 572 -0.25 -12.96 18.28
C VAL A 572 -0.41 -14.41 18.77
N TYR A 573 0.21 -15.39 18.08
CA TYR A 573 0.22 -16.80 18.45
C TYR A 573 1.46 -17.19 19.29
N LEU A 574 2.24 -16.20 19.75
CA LEU A 574 3.34 -16.38 20.71
C LEU A 574 2.83 -16.31 22.16
N PRO A 575 3.56 -16.88 23.13
CA PRO A 575 3.10 -16.96 24.52
C PRO A 575 2.75 -15.61 25.16
N ALA A 576 3.46 -14.55 24.77
CA ALA A 576 3.21 -13.16 25.18
C ALA A 576 1.76 -12.69 25.00
N TRP A 577 1.02 -13.28 24.06
CA TRP A 577 -0.33 -12.85 23.67
C TRP A 577 -1.42 -13.84 24.08
N LYS A 578 -1.08 -14.87 24.86
CA LYS A 578 -1.99 -15.99 25.19
C LYS A 578 -3.30 -15.54 25.83
N HIS A 579 -3.30 -14.51 26.69
CA HIS A 579 -4.52 -14.04 27.36
C HIS A 579 -5.43 -13.20 26.43
N LEU A 580 -4.86 -12.53 25.43
CA LEU A 580 -5.66 -11.91 24.37
C LEU A 580 -6.31 -13.01 23.53
N LEU A 581 -5.51 -13.99 23.09
CA LEU A 581 -5.98 -15.07 22.23
C LEU A 581 -6.96 -16.03 22.93
N SER A 582 -6.91 -16.14 24.25
CA SER A 582 -7.84 -16.95 25.05
C SER A 582 -9.25 -16.34 25.12
N GLY A 583 -9.40 -15.03 24.90
CA GLY A 583 -10.65 -14.28 25.09
C GLY A 583 -10.90 -13.79 26.51
N GLU A 584 -9.91 -13.90 27.41
CA GLU A 584 -10.02 -13.41 28.80
C GLU A 584 -10.35 -11.90 28.89
N TYR A 585 -9.89 -11.15 27.89
CA TYR A 585 -10.01 -9.70 27.76
C TYR A 585 -10.79 -9.30 26.50
N ALA A 586 -11.80 -10.10 26.11
CA ALA A 586 -12.49 -9.91 24.84
C ALA A 586 -13.16 -8.53 24.71
N ASP A 587 -13.64 -7.94 25.81
CA ASP A 587 -14.24 -6.60 25.85
C ASP A 587 -13.22 -5.44 25.83
N VAL A 588 -11.93 -5.72 26.08
CA VAL A 588 -10.90 -4.71 26.26
C VAL A 588 -10.04 -4.51 25.01
N PHE A 589 -9.50 -5.58 24.44
CA PHE A 589 -8.58 -5.47 23.30
C PHE A 589 -9.32 -5.21 21.99
N VAL A 590 -8.80 -4.28 21.20
CA VAL A 590 -9.26 -3.99 19.84
C VAL A 590 -8.09 -4.20 18.87
N PRO A 591 -8.12 -5.30 18.08
CA PRO A 591 -7.10 -5.56 17.06
C PRO A 591 -7.13 -4.51 15.97
N SER A 592 -5.96 -3.98 15.60
CA SER A 592 -5.78 -3.05 14.49
C SER A 592 -4.38 -3.19 13.89
N MET A 593 -4.07 -2.43 12.84
CA MET A 593 -2.83 -2.56 12.08
C MET A 593 -2.25 -1.21 11.68
N GLU A 594 -0.95 -1.22 11.42
CA GLU A 594 -0.20 -0.19 10.74
C GLU A 594 0.45 -0.81 9.50
N GLU A 595 -0.22 -0.67 8.36
CA GLU A 595 0.09 -1.39 7.11
C GLU A 595 1.22 -0.75 6.30
N THR A 596 1.86 0.27 6.87
CA THR A 596 3.12 0.81 6.38
C THR A 596 4.12 -0.34 6.22
N THR A 597 4.63 -0.54 4.99
CA THR A 597 5.59 -1.60 4.63
C THR A 597 5.10 -3.06 4.70
N ASP A 598 3.80 -3.29 4.92
CA ASP A 598 3.24 -4.64 4.87
C ASP A 598 3.25 -5.20 3.43
N LYS A 599 3.23 -6.53 3.30
CA LYS A 599 3.22 -7.30 2.05
C LYS A 599 2.02 -8.26 1.96
N SER A 600 1.16 -8.28 2.99
CA SER A 600 0.11 -9.27 3.19
C SER A 600 -1.15 -8.70 3.85
N MET A 601 -1.59 -7.51 3.42
CA MET A 601 -2.75 -6.81 3.97
C MET A 601 -4.01 -7.69 3.99
N GLU A 602 -4.20 -8.53 2.97
CA GLU A 602 -5.31 -9.48 2.87
C GLU A 602 -5.30 -10.56 3.96
N LEU A 603 -4.11 -11.02 4.36
CA LEU A 603 -3.95 -12.01 5.43
C LEU A 603 -4.18 -11.36 6.78
N SER A 604 -3.70 -10.13 6.95
CA SER A 604 -3.82 -9.41 8.21
C SER A 604 -5.26 -8.93 8.46
N LEU A 605 -6.04 -8.61 7.41
CA LEU A 605 -7.51 -8.50 7.51
C LEU A 605 -8.15 -9.83 7.92
N ALA A 606 -7.85 -10.93 7.20
CA ALA A 606 -8.44 -12.24 7.47
C ALA A 606 -8.12 -12.76 8.89
N ALA A 607 -6.96 -12.40 9.43
CA ALA A 607 -6.54 -12.76 10.78
C ALA A 607 -7.20 -11.91 11.86
N ARG A 608 -7.32 -10.59 11.69
CA ARG A 608 -8.10 -9.76 12.63
C ARG A 608 -9.55 -10.22 12.70
N LEU A 609 -10.15 -10.52 11.54
CA LEU A 609 -11.49 -11.10 11.47
C LEU A 609 -11.57 -12.48 12.11
N GLY A 610 -10.58 -13.35 11.92
CA GLY A 610 -10.56 -14.66 12.56
C GLY A 610 -10.41 -14.59 14.09
N ILE A 611 -9.65 -13.62 14.61
CA ILE A 611 -9.54 -13.36 16.05
C ILE A 611 -10.88 -12.85 16.60
N TRP A 612 -11.50 -11.87 15.93
CA TRP A 612 -12.82 -11.35 16.32
C TRP A 612 -13.90 -12.42 16.28
N THR A 613 -14.03 -13.15 15.17
CA THR A 613 -15.05 -14.19 15.01
C THR A 613 -14.82 -15.41 15.89
N SER A 614 -13.58 -15.67 16.35
CA SER A 614 -13.29 -16.77 17.28
C SER A 614 -13.76 -16.53 18.72
N GLY A 615 -14.18 -15.30 19.06
CA GLY A 615 -14.51 -14.92 20.44
C GLY A 615 -13.34 -14.34 21.24
N ALA A 616 -12.13 -14.28 20.69
CA ALA A 616 -10.97 -13.74 21.39
C ALA A 616 -11.10 -12.23 21.68
N VAL A 617 -11.83 -11.50 20.84
CA VAL A 617 -12.19 -10.08 21.05
C VAL A 617 -13.63 -9.82 20.66
N ASN A 618 -14.24 -8.76 21.20
CA ASN A 618 -15.62 -8.36 20.94
C ASN A 618 -15.73 -7.37 19.77
N SER A 619 -14.66 -6.66 19.45
CA SER A 619 -14.60 -5.69 18.36
C SER A 619 -13.21 -5.63 17.74
N TRP A 620 -13.09 -4.98 16.58
CA TRP A 620 -11.84 -4.78 15.88
C TRP A 620 -11.82 -3.41 15.18
N GLY A 621 -10.62 -2.97 14.82
CA GLY A 621 -10.34 -1.65 14.29
C GLY A 621 -9.71 -1.66 12.92
N GLY A 622 -9.97 -0.59 12.16
CA GLY A 622 -9.39 -0.28 10.87
C GLY A 622 -8.53 0.98 10.95
N ARG A 623 -7.67 1.15 9.96
CA ARG A 623 -6.83 2.34 9.82
C ARG A 623 -6.45 2.51 8.35
N CYS A 624 -6.42 3.75 7.90
CA CYS A 624 -5.84 4.10 6.62
C CYS A 624 -4.77 5.18 6.79
N ALA A 625 -3.59 4.94 6.24
CA ALA A 625 -2.49 5.91 6.21
C ALA A 625 -2.04 6.22 4.81
N ARG A 626 -1.53 7.45 4.60
CA ARG A 626 -1.20 7.94 3.25
C ARG A 626 -0.07 7.13 2.62
N ASP A 627 0.81 6.53 3.42
CA ASP A 627 1.90 5.67 2.96
C ASP A 627 1.47 4.22 2.68
N ASN A 628 0.21 3.85 2.90
CA ASN A 628 -0.36 2.57 2.46
C ASN A 628 -0.25 2.39 0.94
N ALA A 629 -0.24 3.47 0.16
CA ALA A 629 -0.08 3.41 -1.30
C ALA A 629 1.34 3.04 -1.76
N SER A 630 2.34 3.00 -0.85
CA SER A 630 3.74 2.73 -1.20
C SER A 630 4.10 1.24 -1.11
N TYR A 631 3.93 0.52 -2.22
CA TYR A 631 4.27 -0.92 -2.34
C TYR A 631 5.72 -1.18 -2.77
N ASP A 632 6.28 -0.31 -3.63
CA ASP A 632 7.71 -0.22 -3.89
C ASP A 632 8.31 0.83 -2.93
N ARG A 633 9.13 0.38 -1.99
CA ARG A 633 9.67 1.27 -0.95
C ARG A 633 10.80 2.15 -1.44
N ALA A 634 11.43 1.84 -2.57
CA ALA A 634 12.42 2.72 -3.19
C ALA A 634 11.77 3.79 -4.10
N ARG A 635 10.50 3.61 -4.49
CA ARG A 635 9.69 4.57 -5.26
C ARG A 635 8.33 4.79 -4.58
N GLN A 636 8.38 5.53 -3.48
CA GLN A 636 7.25 5.81 -2.60
C GLN A 636 6.36 6.92 -3.19
N HIS A 637 5.29 6.52 -3.87
CA HIS A 637 4.23 7.40 -4.38
C HIS A 637 3.03 7.37 -3.43
N SER A 638 3.05 8.25 -2.43
CA SER A 638 2.06 8.27 -1.36
C SER A 638 1.32 9.61 -1.23
N HIS A 639 1.22 10.32 -2.36
CA HIS A 639 0.63 11.66 -2.44
C HIS A 639 -0.65 11.67 -3.28
N GLN A 640 -1.55 10.73 -2.97
CA GLN A 640 -2.89 10.64 -3.54
C GLN A 640 -3.73 11.82 -3.04
N MET A 641 -4.07 12.72 -3.95
CA MET A 641 -4.80 13.97 -3.66
C MET A 641 -6.33 13.83 -3.74
N LEU A 642 -6.81 12.66 -4.16
CA LEU A 642 -8.22 12.27 -4.13
C LEU A 642 -8.30 10.92 -3.38
N PRO A 643 -8.72 10.89 -2.11
CA PRO A 643 -8.58 9.72 -1.24
C PRO A 643 -9.69 8.66 -1.45
N ASN A 644 -10.07 8.37 -2.71
CA ASN A 644 -11.10 7.38 -3.03
C ASN A 644 -10.76 5.95 -2.56
N HIS A 645 -9.47 5.63 -2.46
CA HIS A 645 -8.96 4.37 -1.93
C HIS A 645 -9.17 4.24 -0.42
N PHE A 646 -9.04 5.33 0.34
CA PHE A 646 -9.38 5.38 1.78
C PHE A 646 -10.88 5.12 1.97
N LEU A 647 -11.71 5.86 1.23
CA LEU A 647 -13.16 5.74 1.30
C LEU A 647 -13.61 4.30 1.04
N ARG A 648 -13.15 3.69 -0.05
CA ARG A 648 -13.50 2.30 -0.41
C ARG A 648 -13.02 1.27 0.62
N MET A 649 -11.78 1.41 1.12
CA MET A 649 -11.25 0.52 2.15
C MET A 649 -12.07 0.60 3.44
N MET A 650 -12.42 1.80 3.90
CA MET A 650 -13.23 1.95 5.11
C MET A 650 -14.66 1.43 4.93
N VAL A 651 -15.28 1.61 3.76
CA VAL A 651 -16.58 0.99 3.45
C VAL A 651 -16.49 -0.54 3.52
N TYR A 652 -15.42 -1.12 2.98
CA TYR A 652 -15.19 -2.57 3.02
C TYR A 652 -14.96 -3.11 4.43
N ASP A 653 -14.09 -2.45 5.22
CA ASP A 653 -13.79 -2.84 6.60
C ASP A 653 -15.03 -2.71 7.51
N ILE A 654 -15.79 -1.61 7.40
CA ILE A 654 -17.01 -1.41 8.20
C ILE A 654 -18.10 -2.41 7.80
N SER A 655 -18.18 -2.79 6.52
CA SER A 655 -19.10 -3.86 6.08
C SER A 655 -18.72 -5.23 6.68
N HIS A 656 -17.49 -5.39 7.17
CA HIS A 656 -17.04 -6.54 7.97
C HIS A 656 -17.16 -6.33 9.49
N GLY A 657 -17.85 -5.27 9.93
CA GLY A 657 -18.12 -5.02 11.35
C GLY A 657 -17.02 -4.24 12.08
N THR A 658 -16.11 -3.57 11.38
CA THR A 658 -15.16 -2.64 12.04
C THR A 658 -15.89 -1.55 12.80
N GLN A 659 -15.46 -1.28 14.04
CA GLN A 659 -16.06 -0.23 14.88
C GLN A 659 -15.07 0.84 15.34
N TYR A 660 -13.76 0.69 15.15
CA TYR A 660 -12.76 1.65 15.64
C TYR A 660 -11.87 2.10 14.49
N LEU A 661 -11.88 3.39 14.14
CA LEU A 661 -11.13 3.94 13.02
C LEU A 661 -10.07 4.96 13.51
N ASP A 662 -8.80 4.65 13.26
CA ASP A 662 -7.64 5.50 13.57
C ASP A 662 -6.98 5.98 12.25
N ASN A 663 -7.71 6.77 11.46
CA ASN A 663 -7.27 7.19 10.13
C ASN A 663 -6.36 8.43 10.14
N PHE A 664 -5.53 8.53 9.11
CA PHE A 664 -4.82 9.77 8.80
C PHE A 664 -5.76 10.80 8.18
N SER A 665 -5.54 12.06 8.55
CA SER A 665 -6.22 13.18 7.92
C SER A 665 -5.86 13.30 6.42
N VAL A 666 -6.89 13.32 5.59
CA VAL A 666 -6.86 13.53 4.14
C VAL A 666 -7.87 14.62 3.77
N ASP A 667 -8.29 14.72 2.51
CA ASP A 667 -9.36 15.63 2.11
C ASP A 667 -10.65 15.31 2.88
N GLN A 668 -10.97 16.13 3.88
CA GLN A 668 -12.10 15.92 4.79
C GLN A 668 -13.45 16.17 4.10
N GLN A 669 -13.50 17.06 3.12
CA GLN A 669 -14.71 17.27 2.33
C GLN A 669 -15.04 16.05 1.48
N TYR A 670 -14.03 15.33 0.98
CA TYR A 670 -14.24 14.07 0.28
C TYR A 670 -14.58 12.93 1.26
N MET A 671 -13.80 12.78 2.33
CA MET A 671 -13.97 11.68 3.29
C MET A 671 -15.25 11.76 4.11
N SER A 672 -15.85 12.94 4.29
CA SER A 672 -17.07 13.06 5.09
C SER A 672 -18.28 12.30 4.51
N LEU A 673 -18.23 11.88 3.24
CA LEU A 673 -19.22 10.95 2.67
C LEU A 673 -19.27 9.64 3.47
N LEU A 674 -18.13 9.14 3.95
CA LEU A 674 -18.09 7.96 4.82
C LEU A 674 -18.94 8.17 6.08
N TRP A 675 -18.86 9.36 6.68
CA TRP A 675 -19.57 9.67 7.93
C TRP A 675 -21.08 9.78 7.68
N GLU A 676 -21.49 10.39 6.56
CA GLU A 676 -22.89 10.44 6.13
C GLU A 676 -23.47 9.02 5.91
N LEU A 677 -22.69 8.13 5.29
CA LEU A 677 -23.08 6.74 5.03
C LEU A 677 -23.30 5.93 6.32
N ILE A 678 -22.39 6.09 7.29
CA ILE A 678 -22.51 5.47 8.62
C ILE A 678 -23.75 6.02 9.33
N ALA A 679 -23.88 7.36 9.38
CA ALA A 679 -24.93 8.01 10.15
C ALA A 679 -26.33 7.64 9.69
N LYS A 680 -26.55 7.69 8.37
CA LYS A 680 -27.85 7.37 7.79
C LYS A 680 -28.15 5.86 7.80
N GLY A 681 -27.18 5.00 8.12
CA GLY A 681 -27.31 3.55 8.04
C GLY A 681 -27.37 3.01 6.61
N ALA A 682 -26.88 3.78 5.63
CA ALA A 682 -26.71 3.31 4.26
C ALA A 682 -25.61 2.24 4.20
N LEU A 683 -24.53 2.48 4.95
CA LEU A 683 -23.49 1.50 5.23
C LEU A 683 -23.87 0.68 6.47
N TYR A 684 -24.18 -0.59 6.25
CA TYR A 684 -24.58 -1.51 7.31
C TYR A 684 -23.34 -1.99 8.09
N VAL A 685 -23.40 -1.90 9.43
CA VAL A 685 -22.34 -2.35 10.34
C VAL A 685 -22.79 -3.67 10.99
N PRO A 686 -22.40 -4.84 10.48
CA PRO A 686 -22.88 -6.12 10.99
C PRO A 686 -22.19 -6.53 12.29
N LYS A 687 -22.86 -7.40 13.06
CA LYS A 687 -22.25 -8.25 14.06
C LYS A 687 -21.61 -9.47 13.38
N ARG A 688 -20.73 -10.17 14.09
CA ARG A 688 -20.03 -11.36 13.55
C ARG A 688 -21.00 -12.44 13.11
N GLU A 689 -22.07 -12.65 13.86
CA GLU A 689 -23.07 -13.69 13.62
C GLU A 689 -24.05 -13.32 12.49
N GLU A 690 -24.02 -12.08 12.01
CA GLU A 690 -24.82 -11.62 10.88
C GLU A 690 -24.07 -11.84 9.55
N ILE A 691 -22.74 -12.01 9.55
CA ILE A 691 -21.96 -12.16 8.31
C ILE A 691 -22.08 -13.59 7.76
N VAL A 692 -22.49 -13.70 6.50
CA VAL A 692 -22.75 -14.97 5.80
C VAL A 692 -21.89 -15.15 4.54
N SER A 693 -20.85 -14.34 4.38
CA SER A 693 -19.86 -14.39 3.28
C SER A 693 -18.47 -14.90 3.69
N PHE A 694 -18.31 -15.48 4.88
CA PHE A 694 -17.08 -16.18 5.24
C PHE A 694 -17.01 -17.53 4.53
N SER A 695 -15.82 -17.97 4.12
CA SER A 695 -15.67 -19.33 3.60
C SER A 695 -15.98 -20.35 4.71
N PRO A 696 -16.66 -21.48 4.41
CA PRO A 696 -16.78 -22.56 5.38
C PRO A 696 -15.44 -23.25 5.65
N VAL A 697 -14.41 -22.98 4.85
CA VAL A 697 -13.03 -23.33 5.19
C VAL A 697 -12.42 -22.20 6.01
N HIS A 698 -11.70 -22.53 7.07
CA HIS A 698 -10.81 -21.60 7.77
C HIS A 698 -9.44 -22.24 7.94
N ILE A 699 -8.42 -21.40 8.08
CA ILE A 699 -7.07 -21.85 8.42
C ILE A 699 -6.75 -21.40 9.84
N SER A 700 -6.12 -22.27 10.61
CA SER A 700 -5.76 -22.00 12.00
C SER A 700 -4.25 -21.94 12.15
N MET A 701 -3.79 -20.92 12.87
CA MET A 701 -2.38 -20.75 13.18
C MET A 701 -2.05 -21.44 14.49
N LYS A 702 -1.11 -22.39 14.46
CA LYS A 702 -0.39 -22.80 15.68
C LYS A 702 0.78 -21.84 15.93
N LYS A 703 1.64 -22.14 16.93
CA LYS A 703 2.91 -21.42 17.11
C LYS A 703 3.64 -21.32 15.74
N PRO A 704 3.90 -20.10 15.25
CA PRO A 704 4.48 -19.86 13.93
C PRO A 704 5.92 -20.36 13.82
N ASP A 705 6.34 -20.70 12.59
CA ASP A 705 7.73 -21.00 12.26
C ASP A 705 8.59 -19.74 12.36
N GLU A 706 9.78 -19.86 12.95
CA GLU A 706 10.67 -18.72 13.22
C GLU A 706 11.14 -18.05 11.93
N THR A 707 11.47 -18.84 10.90
CA THR A 707 11.89 -18.31 9.60
C THR A 707 10.76 -17.55 8.90
N TYR A 708 9.51 -18.00 9.07
CA TYR A 708 8.34 -17.27 8.59
C TYR A 708 8.21 -15.88 9.26
N ILE A 709 8.29 -15.79 10.60
CA ILE A 709 8.21 -14.50 11.31
C ILE A 709 9.36 -13.57 10.91
N GLU A 710 10.59 -14.09 10.89
CA GLU A 710 11.79 -13.29 10.58
C GLU A 710 11.68 -12.69 9.18
N ARG A 711 11.31 -13.48 8.16
CA ARG A 711 11.16 -12.98 6.79
C ARG A 711 9.95 -12.05 6.64
N GLY A 712 8.85 -12.36 7.33
CA GLY A 712 7.64 -11.53 7.32
C GLY A 712 7.80 -10.16 8.00
N SER A 713 8.73 -10.05 8.96
CA SER A 713 9.00 -8.82 9.71
C SER A 713 10.24 -8.05 9.25
N ASN A 714 10.90 -8.51 8.17
CA ASN A 714 12.11 -7.90 7.62
C ASN A 714 11.88 -7.38 6.18
N THR A 715 10.95 -6.45 6.07
CA THR A 715 10.40 -5.97 4.78
C THR A 715 11.20 -4.84 4.13
N LYS A 716 12.24 -4.33 4.81
CA LYS A 716 13.00 -3.13 4.38
C LYS A 716 14.32 -3.46 3.69
N TRP A 717 15.00 -4.53 4.08
CA TRP A 717 16.20 -5.00 3.39
C TRP A 717 15.81 -5.73 2.10
N CYS A 718 16.53 -5.43 1.03
CA CYS A 718 16.19 -5.88 -0.32
C CYS A 718 17.09 -7.00 -0.84
N THR A 719 18.19 -7.30 -0.14
CA THR A 719 19.26 -8.20 -0.59
C THR A 719 19.20 -9.60 0.04
N PHE A 720 17.98 -10.06 0.39
CA PHE A 720 17.74 -11.38 1.01
C PHE A 720 17.42 -12.50 0.03
N PHE A 721 17.31 -12.20 -1.27
CA PHE A 721 17.04 -13.22 -2.26
C PHE A 721 18.17 -14.26 -2.31
N ASP A 722 17.78 -15.54 -2.23
CA ASP A 722 18.65 -16.69 -2.37
C ASP A 722 17.83 -17.82 -3.02
N GLN A 723 18.19 -18.20 -4.25
CA GLN A 723 17.42 -19.15 -5.06
C GLN A 723 17.32 -20.52 -4.38
N ASP A 724 18.44 -21.01 -3.85
CA ASP A 724 18.55 -22.30 -3.18
C ASP A 724 17.65 -22.38 -1.93
N PHE A 725 17.54 -21.28 -1.20
CA PHE A 725 16.65 -21.14 -0.06
C PHE A 725 15.18 -21.18 -0.49
N GLU A 726 14.80 -20.41 -1.52
CA GLU A 726 13.42 -20.36 -1.99
C GLU A 726 12.94 -21.73 -2.48
N ASP A 727 13.78 -22.47 -3.22
CA ASP A 727 13.44 -23.81 -3.72
C ASP A 727 13.27 -24.85 -2.61
N LYS A 728 14.06 -24.73 -1.53
CA LYS A 728 14.02 -25.66 -0.38
C LYS A 728 12.94 -25.30 0.65
N ASN A 729 12.34 -24.11 0.56
CA ASN A 729 11.43 -23.58 1.59
C ASN A 729 10.11 -23.07 1.01
N PRO A 730 9.27 -23.93 0.40
CA PRO A 730 7.92 -23.54 0.02
C PRO A 730 7.12 -23.15 1.27
N MET A 731 6.63 -21.91 1.33
CA MET A 731 5.87 -21.36 2.46
C MET A 731 4.39 -21.23 2.11
N VAL A 732 3.52 -21.44 3.11
CA VAL A 732 2.07 -21.15 3.00
C VAL A 732 1.86 -19.65 2.78
N PHE A 733 2.62 -18.83 3.50
CA PHE A 733 2.68 -17.38 3.31
C PHE A 733 4.09 -16.99 2.87
N GLY A 734 4.33 -16.84 1.57
CA GLY A 734 5.65 -16.64 0.98
C GLY A 734 5.90 -15.23 0.44
N ARG A 735 7.16 -14.96 0.08
CA ARG A 735 7.59 -13.70 -0.58
C ARG A 735 7.26 -12.42 0.20
N LEU A 736 7.39 -12.45 1.53
CA LEU A 736 6.99 -11.34 2.42
C LEU A 736 8.13 -10.37 2.80
N ASN A 737 9.38 -10.68 2.48
CA ASN A 737 10.51 -9.78 2.77
C ASN A 737 10.66 -8.68 1.71
N GLY A 738 11.67 -7.81 1.88
CA GLY A 738 11.91 -6.68 0.98
C GLY A 738 12.44 -7.02 -0.43
N SER A 739 12.62 -8.31 -0.77
CA SER A 739 13.15 -8.74 -2.08
C SER A 739 12.09 -8.94 -3.16
N TRP A 740 10.81 -8.77 -2.85
CA TRP A 740 9.70 -9.16 -3.73
C TRP A 740 8.70 -8.05 -4.10
N PRO A 741 9.11 -6.80 -4.36
CA PRO A 741 8.16 -5.74 -4.69
C PRO A 741 7.39 -6.07 -5.98
N GLY A 742 6.08 -6.29 -5.84
CA GLY A 742 5.18 -6.64 -6.92
C GLY A 742 5.46 -7.96 -7.63
N ALA A 743 6.29 -8.81 -7.05
CA ALA A 743 6.56 -10.13 -7.60
C ALA A 743 5.29 -11.00 -7.61
N PRO A 744 5.10 -11.88 -8.59
CA PRO A 744 4.03 -12.87 -8.58
C PRO A 744 4.04 -13.71 -7.30
N ASN A 745 2.88 -14.12 -6.82
CA ASN A 745 2.80 -15.15 -5.79
C ASN A 745 2.98 -16.54 -6.40
N THR A 746 3.64 -17.43 -5.66
CA THR A 746 3.78 -18.85 -6.07
C THR A 746 2.41 -19.53 -6.14
N PRO A 747 2.26 -20.64 -6.90
CA PRO A 747 0.98 -21.34 -6.99
C PRO A 747 0.41 -21.80 -5.64
N TRP A 748 1.28 -22.13 -4.68
CA TRP A 748 0.91 -22.63 -3.36
C TRP A 748 0.88 -21.56 -2.26
N ASP A 749 1.09 -20.29 -2.62
CA ASP A 749 0.89 -19.19 -1.69
C ASP A 749 -0.60 -19.03 -1.39
N PHE A 750 -0.94 -19.03 -0.11
CA PHE A 750 -2.33 -18.98 0.35
C PHE A 750 -3.08 -17.75 -0.17
N SER A 751 -2.42 -16.59 -0.23
CA SER A 751 -3.01 -15.36 -0.75
C SER A 751 -3.50 -15.54 -2.19
N ARG A 752 -2.80 -16.33 -2.99
CA ARG A 752 -3.14 -16.54 -4.41
C ARG A 752 -4.43 -17.33 -4.59
N TYR A 753 -4.54 -18.50 -3.98
CA TYR A 753 -5.65 -19.40 -4.24
C TYR A 753 -6.85 -19.22 -3.30
N ALA A 754 -6.66 -18.56 -2.15
CA ALA A 754 -7.75 -18.22 -1.23
C ALA A 754 -8.31 -16.81 -1.49
N ALA A 755 -7.43 -15.80 -1.63
CA ALA A 755 -7.84 -14.40 -1.72
C ALA A 755 -7.92 -13.85 -3.16
N GLY A 756 -7.37 -14.57 -4.15
CA GLY A 756 -7.25 -14.07 -5.53
C GLY A 756 -6.09 -13.09 -5.72
N VAL A 757 -5.18 -13.00 -4.74
CA VAL A 757 -4.06 -12.05 -4.73
C VAL A 757 -2.88 -12.59 -5.54
N LYS A 758 -2.65 -12.00 -6.70
CA LYS A 758 -1.71 -12.51 -7.70
C LYS A 758 -0.25 -12.09 -7.45
N ASP A 759 -0.02 -10.99 -6.75
CA ASP A 759 1.30 -10.41 -6.51
C ASP A 759 1.42 -9.67 -5.15
N ARG A 760 2.65 -9.33 -4.79
CA ARG A 760 2.99 -8.62 -3.54
C ARG A 760 2.99 -7.09 -3.73
N ARG A 761 1.79 -6.52 -3.99
CA ARG A 761 1.55 -5.06 -4.04
C ARG A 761 0.60 -4.56 -2.96
N LEU A 762 -0.61 -4.12 -3.33
CA LEU A 762 -1.56 -3.39 -2.49
C LEU A 762 -2.88 -4.16 -2.43
N ASN A 763 -2.98 -5.12 -1.52
CA ASN A 763 -4.09 -6.06 -1.45
C ASN A 763 -5.07 -5.71 -0.32
N PHE A 764 -5.42 -4.42 -0.18
CA PHE A 764 -6.34 -3.91 0.84
C PHE A 764 -7.82 -4.22 0.54
N LEU A 765 -8.15 -4.45 -0.73
CA LEU A 765 -9.50 -4.79 -1.20
C LEU A 765 -9.47 -6.15 -1.93
N PRO A 766 -9.10 -7.24 -1.24
CA PRO A 766 -8.94 -8.54 -1.87
C PRO A 766 -10.29 -9.11 -2.38
N PRO A 767 -10.33 -9.77 -3.55
CA PRO A 767 -11.58 -10.30 -4.11
C PRO A 767 -12.26 -11.39 -3.27
N TYR A 768 -11.51 -12.39 -2.78
CA TYR A 768 -12.05 -13.57 -2.09
C TYR A 768 -13.32 -14.14 -2.77
N ASP A 769 -13.22 -14.48 -4.05
CA ASP A 769 -14.34 -14.95 -4.89
C ASP A 769 -15.16 -16.13 -4.33
N ARG A 770 -14.62 -16.82 -3.31
CA ARG A 770 -15.19 -18.03 -2.67
C ARG A 770 -15.52 -17.82 -1.19
N GLY A 771 -15.65 -16.56 -0.78
CA GLY A 771 -15.82 -16.14 0.60
C GLY A 771 -14.48 -15.93 1.31
N LEU A 772 -14.44 -14.98 2.24
CA LEU A 772 -13.22 -14.66 2.98
C LEU A 772 -12.83 -15.85 3.88
N VAL A 773 -11.60 -16.35 3.71
CA VAL A 773 -11.08 -17.49 4.50
C VAL A 773 -10.45 -16.96 5.79
N LEU A 774 -11.10 -17.20 6.92
CA LEU A 774 -10.64 -16.71 8.22
C LEU A 774 -9.31 -17.35 8.65
N ILE A 775 -8.43 -16.56 9.26
CA ILE A 775 -7.21 -17.05 9.93
C ILE A 775 -7.43 -17.00 11.45
N THR A 776 -7.49 -18.16 12.09
CA THR A 776 -8.10 -18.33 13.42
C THR A 776 -7.15 -19.00 14.43
N PRO A 777 -7.41 -18.90 15.74
CA PRO A 777 -6.86 -19.86 16.71
C PRO A 777 -7.28 -21.30 16.37
N PRO A 778 -6.48 -22.33 16.70
CA PRO A 778 -6.87 -23.72 16.47
C PRO A 778 -8.13 -24.09 17.26
N GLN A 779 -9.04 -24.78 16.59
CA GLN A 779 -10.38 -25.11 17.09
C GLN A 779 -10.47 -26.54 17.62
N GLN A 780 -9.72 -27.47 17.03
CA GLN A 780 -9.72 -28.89 17.42
C GLN A 780 -8.32 -29.51 17.43
N GLY A 781 -8.21 -30.67 18.06
CA GLY A 781 -6.97 -31.47 18.08
C GLY A 781 -5.93 -30.98 19.08
N VAL A 782 -4.68 -31.40 18.91
CA VAL A 782 -3.61 -31.22 19.91
C VAL A 782 -3.10 -29.78 20.01
N PHE A 783 -3.49 -28.91 19.09
CA PHE A 783 -3.09 -27.51 19.06
C PHE A 783 -4.17 -26.58 19.60
N ALA A 784 -5.38 -27.07 19.82
CA ALA A 784 -6.49 -26.28 20.34
C ALA A 784 -6.35 -26.09 21.84
N ASP A 785 -6.60 -24.87 22.29
CA ASP A 785 -6.80 -24.55 23.70
C ASP A 785 -8.28 -24.77 24.02
N SER A 786 -8.61 -25.94 24.58
CA SER A 786 -9.98 -26.34 24.92
C SER A 786 -10.55 -25.62 26.14
N ASP A 787 -9.68 -25.03 26.96
CA ASP A 787 -10.06 -24.38 28.21
C ASP A 787 -10.22 -22.86 28.04
N ALA A 788 -9.97 -22.36 26.82
CA ALA A 788 -10.05 -20.95 26.50
C ALA A 788 -11.45 -20.36 26.73
N PRO A 789 -11.57 -19.24 27.47
CA PRO A 789 -12.85 -18.57 27.71
C PRO A 789 -13.64 -18.18 26.45
N ARG A 790 -12.96 -17.94 25.33
CA ARG A 790 -13.59 -17.59 24.05
C ARG A 790 -14.55 -18.66 23.52
N GLY A 791 -14.45 -19.92 23.92
CA GLY A 791 -15.27 -21.01 23.35
C GLY A 791 -14.87 -21.38 21.91
N GLN A 792 -15.83 -21.89 21.11
CA GLN A 792 -15.58 -22.38 19.75
C GLN A 792 -16.06 -21.38 18.70
N LEU A 793 -15.31 -21.26 17.59
CA LEU A 793 -15.63 -20.41 16.44
C LEU A 793 -17.08 -20.60 15.95
N LYS A 794 -17.53 -21.85 15.84
CA LYS A 794 -18.87 -22.18 15.31
C LYS A 794 -20.02 -21.62 16.15
N ASP A 795 -19.78 -21.30 17.42
CA ASP A 795 -20.78 -20.78 18.35
C ASP A 795 -20.90 -19.25 18.27
N HIS A 796 -19.93 -18.60 17.61
CA HIS A 796 -19.90 -17.15 17.36
C HIS A 796 -20.31 -16.77 15.93
N LEU A 797 -20.23 -17.70 14.99
CA LEU A 797 -20.65 -17.47 13.61
C LEU A 797 -22.15 -17.63 13.43
N HIS A 798 -22.68 -17.17 12.29
CA HIS A 798 -24.07 -17.41 11.90
C HIS A 798 -24.44 -18.90 12.00
N PRO A 799 -25.66 -19.27 12.45
CA PRO A 799 -26.09 -20.67 12.59
C PRO A 799 -25.86 -21.57 11.36
N LEU A 800 -25.85 -20.99 10.15
CA LEU A 800 -25.47 -21.63 8.89
C LEU A 800 -24.14 -22.41 9.00
N TYR A 801 -23.14 -21.88 9.71
CA TYR A 801 -21.80 -22.45 9.76
C TYR A 801 -21.68 -23.67 10.67
N LYS A 802 -22.65 -23.90 11.57
CA LYS A 802 -22.56 -24.85 12.69
C LYS A 802 -22.04 -26.24 12.30
N ASN A 803 -22.39 -26.73 11.11
CA ASN A 803 -22.08 -28.09 10.65
C ASN A 803 -21.27 -28.14 9.34
N ILE A 804 -20.85 -27.00 8.79
CA ILE A 804 -20.20 -26.94 7.47
C ILE A 804 -18.73 -26.50 7.53
N LEU A 805 -18.21 -26.18 8.71
CA LEU A 805 -16.84 -25.73 8.88
C LEU A 805 -15.80 -26.83 8.57
N LYS A 806 -14.67 -26.40 8.01
CA LYS A 806 -13.49 -27.23 7.77
C LYS A 806 -12.22 -26.47 8.15
N GLU A 807 -11.47 -27.07 9.07
CA GLU A 807 -10.20 -26.54 9.58
C GLU A 807 -8.99 -27.13 8.83
N PHE A 808 -8.02 -26.27 8.54
CA PHE A 808 -6.64 -26.62 8.21
C PHE A 808 -5.69 -25.90 9.16
N ILE A 809 -4.59 -26.55 9.58
CA ILE A 809 -3.67 -25.98 10.57
C ILE A 809 -2.32 -25.68 9.90
N THR A 810 -1.76 -24.50 10.14
CA THR A 810 -0.47 -24.05 9.62
C THR A 810 0.36 -23.34 10.69
N ASP A 811 1.66 -23.19 10.44
CA ASP A 811 2.57 -22.29 11.17
C ASP A 811 3.11 -21.15 10.30
N GLY A 812 2.48 -20.94 9.13
CA GLY A 812 2.89 -19.97 8.12
C GLY A 812 3.86 -20.55 7.08
N ARG A 813 4.55 -21.64 7.40
CA ARG A 813 5.45 -22.35 6.47
C ARG A 813 4.85 -23.64 5.94
N GLN A 814 4.27 -24.47 6.81
CA GLN A 814 3.78 -25.82 6.48
C GLN A 814 2.40 -26.09 7.05
N TYR A 815 1.73 -27.12 6.52
CA TYR A 815 0.46 -27.61 7.04
C TYR A 815 0.63 -28.78 8.02
N PHE A 816 -0.31 -28.93 8.95
CA PHE A 816 -0.27 -29.97 9.98
C PHE A 816 -1.56 -30.78 10.03
N SER A 817 -1.43 -32.08 10.32
CA SER A 817 -2.58 -32.90 10.69
C SER A 817 -3.11 -32.50 12.08
N PRO A 818 -4.42 -32.59 12.36
CA PRO A 818 -4.99 -32.21 13.67
C PRO A 818 -4.40 -32.93 14.89
N ASN A 819 -3.84 -34.13 14.71
CA ASN A 819 -3.19 -34.88 15.79
C ASN A 819 -1.69 -34.55 15.97
N GLY A 820 -1.16 -33.61 15.18
CA GLY A 820 0.24 -33.18 15.21
C GLY A 820 1.27 -34.19 14.69
N LYS A 821 0.86 -35.38 14.24
CA LYS A 821 1.80 -36.46 13.85
C LYS A 821 2.36 -36.34 12.43
N LYS A 822 1.69 -35.59 11.55
CA LYS A 822 2.12 -35.35 10.17
C LYS A 822 2.18 -33.85 9.89
N HIS A 823 3.17 -33.47 9.09
CA HIS A 823 3.29 -32.15 8.49
C HIS A 823 3.47 -32.30 6.98
N TYR A 824 3.11 -31.25 6.25
CA TYR A 824 3.12 -31.23 4.79
C TYR A 824 3.66 -29.90 4.29
N ALA A 825 4.59 -29.94 3.34
CA ALA A 825 5.07 -28.75 2.65
C ALA A 825 3.91 -28.03 1.93
N ALA A 826 3.96 -26.70 1.86
CA ALA A 826 2.88 -25.89 1.27
C ALA A 826 2.55 -26.34 -0.17
N ASN A 827 3.57 -26.55 -1.00
CA ASN A 827 3.44 -26.98 -2.39
C ASN A 827 2.88 -28.41 -2.56
N ALA A 828 2.86 -29.23 -1.51
CA ALA A 828 2.36 -30.61 -1.58
C ALA A 828 0.84 -30.72 -1.33
N VAL A 829 0.24 -29.78 -0.60
CA VAL A 829 -1.16 -29.90 -0.14
C VAL A 829 -2.06 -28.72 -0.54
N TYR A 830 -1.52 -27.63 -1.10
CA TYR A 830 -2.31 -26.44 -1.43
C TYR A 830 -3.53 -26.74 -2.33
N GLN A 831 -3.41 -27.67 -3.29
CA GLN A 831 -4.52 -28.07 -4.17
C GLN A 831 -5.68 -28.72 -3.40
N THR A 832 -5.39 -29.41 -2.31
CA THR A 832 -6.42 -29.98 -1.42
C THR A 832 -7.16 -28.86 -0.70
N VAL A 833 -6.42 -27.88 -0.16
CA VAL A 833 -7.00 -26.71 0.54
C VAL A 833 -7.84 -25.88 -0.44
N GLU A 834 -7.30 -25.58 -1.61
CA GLU A 834 -8.00 -24.84 -2.66
C GLU A 834 -9.30 -25.56 -3.10
N SER A 835 -9.24 -26.88 -3.27
CA SER A 835 -10.41 -27.68 -3.67
C SER A 835 -11.49 -27.67 -2.59
N GLU A 836 -11.13 -27.75 -1.31
CA GLU A 836 -12.09 -27.61 -0.21
C GLU A 836 -12.74 -26.22 -0.18
N ILE A 837 -11.95 -25.15 -0.36
CA ILE A 837 -12.47 -23.77 -0.44
C ILE A 837 -13.49 -23.66 -1.58
N ARG A 838 -13.14 -24.18 -2.77
CA ARG A 838 -14.00 -24.17 -3.96
C ARG A 838 -15.27 -24.99 -3.80
N ASN A 839 -15.18 -26.18 -3.20
CA ASN A 839 -16.33 -27.07 -3.10
C ASN A 839 -17.30 -26.58 -2.03
N ARG A 840 -16.79 -26.08 -0.90
CA ARG A 840 -17.61 -25.62 0.21
C ARG A 840 -18.18 -24.22 0.02
N SER A 841 -17.63 -23.38 -0.86
CA SER A 841 -18.24 -22.08 -1.16
C SER A 841 -19.67 -22.17 -1.69
N LYS A 842 -20.05 -23.32 -2.27
CA LYS A 842 -21.43 -23.64 -2.70
C LYS A 842 -22.41 -23.84 -1.54
N LEU A 843 -21.93 -23.90 -0.30
CA LEU A 843 -22.75 -23.98 0.91
C LEU A 843 -23.11 -22.60 1.46
N LEU A 844 -22.55 -21.53 0.88
CA LEU A 844 -22.89 -20.15 1.22
C LEU A 844 -24.20 -19.72 0.53
N PRO A 845 -24.88 -18.67 1.03
CA PRO A 845 -26.05 -18.12 0.35
C PRO A 845 -25.72 -17.68 -1.07
N LEU A 846 -24.58 -17.00 -1.25
CA LEU A 846 -24.10 -16.54 -2.55
C LEU A 846 -22.57 -16.40 -2.58
N THR A 847 -22.03 -16.29 -3.78
CA THR A 847 -20.63 -15.89 -4.04
C THR A 847 -20.58 -14.78 -5.08
N VAL A 848 -19.50 -14.00 -5.09
CA VAL A 848 -19.32 -12.88 -6.02
C VAL A 848 -17.99 -13.01 -6.76
N THR A 849 -17.98 -12.72 -8.05
CA THR A 849 -16.77 -12.57 -8.89
C THR A 849 -16.80 -11.24 -9.65
N GLY A 850 -15.71 -10.89 -10.35
CA GLY A 850 -15.66 -9.70 -11.22
C GLY A 850 -14.72 -8.58 -10.72
N ASP A 851 -13.63 -8.93 -10.04
CA ASP A 851 -12.65 -7.99 -9.48
C ASP A 851 -13.28 -6.95 -8.54
N VAL A 852 -14.14 -7.43 -7.63
CA VAL A 852 -14.76 -6.61 -6.57
C VAL A 852 -14.44 -7.20 -5.20
N ALA A 853 -14.25 -6.34 -4.22
CA ALA A 853 -14.27 -6.76 -2.82
C ALA A 853 -15.74 -6.76 -2.35
N TRP A 854 -16.14 -7.76 -1.57
CA TRP A 854 -17.55 -7.96 -1.24
C TRP A 854 -17.78 -8.51 0.17
N VAL A 855 -18.94 -8.19 0.74
CA VAL A 855 -19.39 -8.71 2.04
C VAL A 855 -20.90 -8.92 2.00
N VAL A 856 -21.38 -10.00 2.63
CA VAL A 856 -22.81 -10.26 2.81
C VAL A 856 -23.12 -10.43 4.27
N ALA A 857 -24.08 -9.65 4.76
CA ALA A 857 -24.64 -9.79 6.10
C ALA A 857 -26.15 -10.02 6.04
N GLN A 858 -26.68 -10.91 6.87
CA GLN A 858 -28.12 -11.05 7.09
C GLN A 858 -28.60 -9.89 7.96
N SER A 859 -29.35 -8.95 7.37
CA SER A 859 -29.85 -7.78 8.10
C SER A 859 -31.23 -8.00 8.73
N SER A 860 -31.98 -9.00 8.26
CA SER A 860 -33.16 -9.59 8.92
C SER A 860 -33.38 -11.02 8.40
N PRO A 861 -34.30 -11.84 8.96
CA PRO A 861 -34.46 -13.24 8.56
C PRO A 861 -34.57 -13.47 7.04
N THR A 862 -35.26 -12.60 6.31
CA THR A 862 -35.48 -12.67 4.86
C THR A 862 -34.69 -11.66 4.04
N HIS A 863 -33.75 -10.90 4.63
CA HIS A 863 -32.99 -9.88 3.91
C HIS A 863 -31.49 -10.04 4.11
N LEU A 864 -30.76 -10.02 3.00
CA LEU A 864 -29.30 -9.94 2.99
C LEU A 864 -28.86 -8.56 2.49
N ARG A 865 -27.91 -7.95 3.18
CA ARG A 865 -27.17 -6.79 2.74
C ARG A 865 -25.90 -7.23 2.03
N LEU A 866 -25.82 -7.01 0.73
CA LEU A 866 -24.63 -7.22 -0.09
C LEU A 866 -23.92 -5.87 -0.32
N THR A 867 -22.70 -5.75 0.18
CA THR A 867 -21.79 -4.64 -0.17
C THR A 867 -20.84 -5.09 -1.26
N LEU A 868 -20.73 -4.30 -2.34
CA LEU A 868 -19.79 -4.47 -3.44
C LEU A 868 -18.88 -3.25 -3.52
N VAL A 869 -17.57 -3.45 -3.65
CA VAL A 869 -16.58 -2.35 -3.69
C VAL A 869 -15.62 -2.58 -4.85
N ASP A 870 -15.32 -1.52 -5.63
CA ASP A 870 -14.28 -1.56 -6.65
C ASP A 870 -12.94 -1.93 -5.99
N SER A 871 -12.38 -3.10 -6.34
CA SER A 871 -11.15 -3.64 -5.72
C SER A 871 -9.87 -2.91 -6.14
N GLY A 872 -9.93 -2.05 -7.16
CA GLY A 872 -8.76 -1.37 -7.70
C GLY A 872 -8.20 -0.29 -6.76
N TYR A 873 -7.44 -0.69 -5.73
CA TYR A 873 -7.07 0.20 -4.61
C TYR A 873 -6.49 1.55 -5.07
N ILE A 874 -5.37 1.58 -5.80
CA ILE A 874 -4.87 2.83 -6.46
C ILE A 874 -5.07 2.82 -7.98
N ASN A 875 -5.79 1.83 -8.51
CA ASN A 875 -6.12 1.68 -9.92
C ASN A 875 -7.62 1.38 -10.08
N PRO A 876 -8.48 2.33 -9.72
CA PRO A 876 -9.93 2.16 -9.78
C PRO A 876 -10.39 1.97 -11.23
N SER A 877 -11.53 1.31 -11.39
CA SER A 877 -12.20 1.15 -12.68
C SER A 877 -13.66 0.79 -12.45
N GLY A 878 -14.55 1.10 -13.39
CA GLY A 878 -15.89 0.53 -13.37
C GLY A 878 -15.79 -1.00 -13.43
N LYS A 879 -16.52 -1.70 -12.55
CA LYS A 879 -16.56 -3.17 -12.50
C LYS A 879 -17.99 -3.66 -12.76
N THR A 880 -18.11 -4.92 -13.13
CA THR A 880 -19.38 -5.64 -13.12
C THR A 880 -19.19 -6.88 -12.24
N ALA A 881 -19.84 -6.86 -11.08
CA ALA A 881 -19.88 -7.99 -10.17
C ALA A 881 -20.85 -9.04 -10.71
N SER A 882 -20.45 -10.31 -10.73
CA SER A 882 -21.34 -11.44 -11.03
C SER A 882 -21.66 -12.16 -9.71
N VAL A 883 -22.93 -12.13 -9.32
CA VAL A 883 -23.48 -12.70 -8.09
C VAL A 883 -24.14 -14.04 -8.42
N SER A 884 -23.68 -15.11 -7.79
CA SER A 884 -24.24 -16.46 -7.95
C SER A 884 -24.85 -16.93 -6.64
N PHE A 885 -26.15 -17.27 -6.64
CA PHE A 885 -26.86 -17.81 -5.49
C PHE A 885 -26.74 -19.33 -5.40
N HIS A 886 -26.57 -19.87 -4.17
CA HIS A 886 -26.45 -21.32 -3.94
C HIS A 886 -27.49 -21.83 -2.93
N SER A 887 -27.31 -21.54 -1.63
CA SER A 887 -28.16 -22.12 -0.57
C SER A 887 -29.48 -21.36 -0.34
N VAL A 888 -29.71 -20.26 -1.07
CA VAL A 888 -30.92 -19.43 -0.95
C VAL A 888 -31.50 -19.09 -2.32
N LYS A 889 -32.75 -18.62 -2.33
CA LYS A 889 -33.43 -18.14 -3.53
C LYS A 889 -33.78 -16.66 -3.38
N PRO A 890 -33.25 -15.77 -4.25
CA PRO A 890 -33.64 -14.36 -4.23
C PRO A 890 -35.07 -14.20 -4.76
N MET A 891 -35.86 -13.39 -4.08
CA MET A 891 -37.16 -12.88 -4.54
C MET A 891 -36.98 -11.55 -5.28
N LYS A 892 -36.10 -10.68 -4.78
CA LYS A 892 -35.86 -9.35 -5.32
C LYS A 892 -34.45 -8.88 -4.97
N MET A 893 -33.84 -8.11 -5.86
CA MET A 893 -32.62 -7.37 -5.58
C MET A 893 -32.84 -5.87 -5.85
N THR A 894 -32.47 -5.02 -4.89
CA THR A 894 -32.66 -3.56 -4.98
C THR A 894 -31.40 -2.85 -4.53
N ASP A 895 -30.93 -1.86 -5.30
CA ASP A 895 -29.91 -0.93 -4.84
C ASP A 895 -30.47 -0.11 -3.66
N VAL A 896 -29.81 -0.19 -2.52
CA VAL A 896 -30.27 0.38 -1.24
C VAL A 896 -30.39 1.90 -1.31
N VAL A 897 -29.43 2.57 -1.97
CA VAL A 897 -29.29 4.03 -1.90
C VAL A 897 -30.18 4.70 -2.93
N SER A 898 -30.22 4.16 -4.15
CA SER A 898 -31.03 4.70 -5.26
C SER A 898 -32.44 4.12 -5.34
N GLY A 899 -32.70 2.95 -4.73
CA GLY A 899 -33.98 2.22 -4.84
C GLY A 899 -34.17 1.50 -6.18
N ALA A 900 -33.17 1.50 -7.07
CA ALA A 900 -33.26 0.87 -8.38
C ALA A 900 -33.35 -0.66 -8.25
N SER A 901 -34.27 -1.28 -9.00
CA SER A 901 -34.36 -2.74 -9.07
C SER A 901 -33.23 -3.31 -9.92
N ILE A 902 -32.67 -4.44 -9.50
CA ILE A 902 -31.63 -5.19 -10.22
C ILE A 902 -32.27 -6.41 -10.86
N ASP A 903 -31.93 -6.69 -12.12
CA ASP A 903 -32.49 -7.83 -12.85
C ASP A 903 -31.95 -9.16 -12.29
N ILE A 904 -32.86 -10.03 -11.87
CA ILE A 904 -32.59 -11.36 -11.33
C ILE A 904 -33.11 -12.49 -12.24
N SER A 905 -33.36 -12.19 -13.51
CA SER A 905 -33.88 -13.14 -14.50
C SER A 905 -32.99 -14.39 -14.65
N ASP A 906 -31.67 -14.24 -14.47
CA ASP A 906 -30.71 -15.34 -14.30
C ASP A 906 -30.08 -15.32 -12.89
N PRO A 907 -30.66 -16.06 -11.92
CA PRO A 907 -30.14 -16.09 -10.56
C PRO A 907 -28.81 -16.86 -10.43
N SER A 908 -28.36 -17.57 -11.47
CA SER A 908 -27.05 -18.24 -11.46
C SER A 908 -25.90 -17.26 -11.70
N SER A 909 -26.18 -16.09 -12.28
CA SER A 909 -25.22 -15.02 -12.53
C SER A 909 -25.92 -13.67 -12.68
N VAL A 910 -26.29 -13.05 -11.56
CA VAL A 910 -26.83 -11.69 -11.54
C VAL A 910 -25.70 -10.69 -11.69
N ASN A 911 -25.76 -9.85 -12.73
CA ASN A 911 -24.75 -8.82 -12.98
C ASN A 911 -25.13 -7.51 -12.26
N VAL A 912 -24.18 -6.97 -11.49
CA VAL A 912 -24.32 -5.71 -10.77
C VAL A 912 -23.13 -4.81 -11.07
N ASP A 913 -23.39 -3.68 -11.71
CA ASP A 913 -22.33 -2.70 -11.95
C ASP A 913 -21.84 -2.07 -10.64
N VAL A 914 -20.53 -1.84 -10.54
CA VAL A 914 -19.93 -1.10 -9.42
C VAL A 914 -19.24 0.13 -10.00
N PRO A 915 -19.65 1.35 -9.61
CA PRO A 915 -19.10 2.56 -10.21
C PRO A 915 -17.59 2.71 -9.94
N CYS A 916 -16.87 3.25 -10.91
CA CYS A 916 -15.41 3.49 -10.83
C CYS A 916 -15.05 4.26 -9.54
N GLY A 917 -14.14 3.69 -8.74
CA GLY A 917 -13.64 4.27 -7.49
C GLY A 917 -14.66 4.36 -6.36
N LEU A 918 -15.78 3.63 -6.44
CA LEU A 918 -16.84 3.61 -5.45
C LEU A 918 -17.28 2.17 -5.11
N PHE A 919 -18.51 2.05 -4.60
CA PHE A 919 -19.14 0.88 -4.03
C PHE A 919 -20.64 0.89 -4.38
N ARG A 920 -21.31 -0.23 -4.12
CA ARG A 920 -22.77 -0.39 -4.22
C ARG A 920 -23.29 -1.20 -3.03
N PHE A 921 -24.45 -0.82 -2.51
CA PHE A 921 -25.14 -1.55 -1.44
C PHE A 921 -26.42 -2.11 -2.01
N VAL A 922 -26.61 -3.42 -1.89
CA VAL A 922 -27.75 -4.14 -2.45
C VAL A 922 -28.50 -4.85 -1.34
N ASP A 923 -29.81 -4.66 -1.31
CA ASP A 923 -30.74 -5.49 -0.54
C ASP A 923 -31.15 -6.69 -1.40
N VAL A 924 -30.97 -7.88 -0.85
CA VAL A 924 -31.44 -9.13 -1.43
C VAL A 924 -32.56 -9.67 -0.55
N GLU A 925 -33.79 -9.53 -1.01
CA GLU A 925 -34.96 -10.12 -0.38
C GLU A 925 -35.02 -11.60 -0.77
N LEU A 926 -35.17 -12.48 0.22
CA LEU A 926 -35.23 -13.93 0.05
C LEU A 926 -36.67 -14.43 0.03
N VAL A 927 -36.90 -15.53 -0.69
CA VAL A 927 -38.23 -16.18 -0.70
C VAL A 927 -38.59 -16.78 0.68
N GLU A 928 -37.57 -17.23 1.41
CA GLU A 928 -37.70 -17.86 2.73
C GLU A 928 -36.59 -17.30 3.64
N SER A 929 -36.80 -17.41 4.95
CA SER A 929 -35.76 -17.02 5.92
C SER A 929 -34.51 -17.90 5.76
N LEU A 930 -33.33 -17.29 5.86
CA LEU A 930 -32.04 -17.99 5.83
C LEU A 930 -31.80 -18.86 7.07
#